data_AF-A0A6H5L722-F1
#
_entry.id   AF-A0A6H5L722-F1
#
_cell.length_a   1.000
_cell.length_b   1.000
_cell.length_c   1.000
_cell.angle_alpha   90.00
_cell.angle_beta   90.00
_cell.angle_gamma   90.00
#
_symmetry.space_group_name_H-M   'P 1'
#
loop_
_entity.id
_entity.type
_entity.pdbx_description
1 polymer ?
#
loop_
_entity_poly.entity_id
_entity_poly.type
_entity_poly.pdbx_seq_one_letter_code
_entity_poly.pdbx_strand_id
1 'polypeptide(L)'
;MNEAARVGATRGIGDDIERCPLTTLFLSVYPTASQANQATRKNLLDDREAMKQSIRGLRSRIEQLAGERERAEKDSLEHTRLWQERAEGLKAQGLQVADLQKKIAAAVARLKQQQNLYEAVRSDRNVYSKNLIETQDVIKEMKRRFKFMNHQIEHLKDEITIMDHSLVKEHFHHHNVDKDKESLRNDVTKVKKQIVSGEHIALHQRSELQKLTRIIQEADEERQRQARRWVIAEGVGGVYIGAAFHRVKEHDAIVGEKGVLFGQLMKRNDELSVLYDKIRIQTSSLHQGEVRYQQLLDTIADLEGQIKSMEKDLVSSMSQAGDLNELTTASNKLEKDLMRERAKMTALVEELELPLNVHRWRKLESSDPERYDLVRKAQSLQRNLVSKTESAVKKDLLIQEKEKLYIELKTILGRQPGPEVAEQLAVYQENLKHKVKQMRAMEAELGMYKQQVDLFKSDIEAANEAMRALRQRWVADQRRSKMKQGGSGSDETINLTANTWDSSSPVGATASADTMAGALSVLAVATAAVTRERRRASRVARAKMIVRRGVRVLLAIDIGSSSVRCSAYTVGSPPMLVPGCAVQLKHAIVKEDGTADAEQVILLVDAAVDKCFGELRAREVAHAVIAVGFACFGMNLVGVNASGKPCTPVFTYAGSSGASCGPSSSPPPPAGGGPPKDPPPGDCFEEEDVVKRLRKSLEMMGSGGKGGLEEARQRTGAPTHVSYAPAQLLRWLRETTTAGTVATPTKERVKGGESNQRRWRSPQRSQVKLWQTLPSLIAARWCCLRSAPVSYSEASWTGMLDLRKLEWDTHTLSVLSEAGFDCSALPRLADIGDLRAGASGATLKRWPELDGASIRLGLGDGAAACLGSGCDETSRKIAVTMGTSAAARVVLRMDRKEPTPAAAREAAGASTDGVDEAVPADDVLFHVPRGLWCYRVDRHRAVLGGALTDGGSVFEWLRNTLALAPGEDMAGVMEEAERMPPASHGLTVLPFFSGERSPGYNDDATACIFGLRRSTTRPQLVRAGLESVCLRLAVIVDLMKDLTDGGSMKGSSSNEHEPETFSAGALVRDHEDAEVVTSGNAFAASPFWRKILADSLGRTVRASGATEETSLGVAVILSSLESEALRQASAVPGSLLAAGLATAGETRSSSQENRTAPAVTAVHTPDDASFRAYREAGLAQQRAYRAVFGDAAGDPHLPVEPTGTTID
;
A
#
# COMPACT_ATOMS: atom_id res chain seq x y z
N MET A 1 61.49 -45.06 38.46
CA MET A 1 62.26 -43.94 39.07
C MET A 1 61.30 -43.28 40.06
N ASN A 2 61.35 -43.45 41.38
CA ASN A 2 62.48 -43.69 42.30
C ASN A 2 62.40 -45.03 43.08
N GLU A 3 63.61 -45.48 43.45
CA GLU A 3 64.00 -46.50 44.44
C GLU A 3 63.39 -47.91 44.39
N ALA A 4 64.00 -48.74 43.55
CA ALA A 4 64.36 -50.10 43.95
C ALA A 4 65.89 -50.23 43.82
N ALA A 5 66.56 -50.36 44.97
CA ALA A 5 67.88 -50.94 45.08
C ALA A 5 67.72 -52.40 45.53
N ARG A 6 68.67 -53.25 45.08
CA ARG A 6 68.94 -54.64 45.54
C ARG A 6 67.91 -55.68 45.05
N VAL A 7 68.29 -56.82 44.47
CA VAL A 7 69.51 -57.65 44.55
C VAL A 7 69.70 -58.32 43.20
N GLY A 8 70.94 -58.30 42.70
CA GLY A 8 71.39 -59.16 41.62
C GLY A 8 72.46 -60.13 42.11
N ALA A 9 72.52 -61.26 41.41
CA ALA A 9 73.63 -62.20 41.28
C ALA A 9 73.86 -63.26 42.39
N THR A 10 73.72 -64.52 41.99
CA THR A 10 74.69 -65.65 42.13
C THR A 10 74.06 -66.88 41.47
N ARG A 11 74.39 -67.23 40.21
CA ARG A 11 75.48 -68.13 39.76
C ARG A 11 75.62 -69.43 40.58
N GLY A 12 75.09 -70.50 39.98
CA GLY A 12 75.77 -71.79 39.76
C GLY A 12 76.08 -72.68 40.97
N ILE A 13 75.32 -73.77 41.12
CA ILE A 13 75.84 -75.06 41.58
C ILE A 13 75.17 -76.14 40.73
N GLY A 14 75.91 -76.60 39.72
CA GLY A 14 75.80 -77.94 39.19
C GLY A 14 76.86 -78.83 39.83
N ASP A 15 76.70 -80.13 39.60
CA ASP A 15 77.64 -81.24 39.80
C ASP A 15 77.53 -82.04 41.12
N ASP A 16 77.16 -83.30 40.90
CA ASP A 16 77.71 -84.53 41.49
C ASP A 16 77.66 -84.76 43.00
N ILE A 17 76.78 -85.69 43.39
CA ILE A 17 77.06 -86.63 44.50
C ILE A 17 76.96 -88.06 43.92
N GLU A 18 78.05 -88.50 43.31
CA GLU A 18 78.48 -89.89 43.37
C GLU A 18 79.14 -90.13 44.75
N ARG A 19 78.71 -91.17 45.48
CA ARG A 19 79.56 -92.16 46.19
C ARG A 19 78.74 -93.03 47.16
N CYS A 20 78.54 -94.28 46.71
CA CYS A 20 78.84 -95.56 47.38
C CYS A 20 78.13 -95.96 48.71
N PRO A 21 78.10 -97.27 49.08
CA PRO A 21 78.66 -98.45 48.39
C PRO A 21 77.78 -99.73 48.46
N LEU A 22 78.32 -100.80 47.86
CA LEU A 22 78.22 -102.22 48.23
C LEU A 22 77.46 -103.14 47.27
N THR A 23 78.23 -103.71 46.34
CA THR A 23 78.01 -105.08 45.84
C THR A 23 79.36 -105.74 45.59
N THR A 24 79.95 -106.39 46.62
CA THR A 24 80.87 -107.51 46.40
C THR A 24 80.80 -108.48 47.58
N LEU A 25 80.57 -109.74 47.22
CA LEU A 25 80.44 -110.92 48.07
C LEU A 25 81.78 -111.70 48.09
N PHE A 26 81.97 -112.50 49.15
CA PHE A 26 82.83 -113.68 49.31
C PHE A 26 84.31 -113.54 49.74
N LEU A 27 84.59 -113.91 51.01
CA LEU A 27 85.38 -115.08 51.48
C LEU A 27 85.71 -114.90 52.98
N SER A 28 85.06 -115.61 53.91
CA SER A 28 85.54 -116.84 54.60
C SER A 28 85.02 -116.67 56.06
N VAL A 29 84.47 -117.61 56.83
CA VAL A 29 84.91 -118.92 57.34
C VAL A 29 83.69 -119.49 58.15
N TYR A 30 83.38 -120.78 58.00
CA TYR A 30 82.54 -121.58 58.93
C TYR A 30 83.37 -121.94 60.20
N PRO A 31 82.81 -122.21 61.42
CA PRO A 31 81.87 -123.33 61.56
C PRO A 31 80.87 -123.34 62.76
N THR A 32 79.97 -124.33 62.69
CA THR A 32 79.22 -125.05 63.75
C THR A 32 77.82 -124.60 64.24
N ALA A 33 76.99 -125.64 64.45
CA ALA A 33 75.76 -125.75 65.26
C ALA A 33 74.37 -125.67 64.57
N SER A 34 74.01 -126.79 63.93
CA SER A 34 72.87 -127.14 63.07
C SER A 34 71.45 -127.26 63.71
N GLN A 35 71.04 -126.47 64.71
CA GLN A 35 69.65 -126.58 65.23
C GLN A 35 68.89 -125.26 65.46
N ALA A 36 69.54 -124.08 65.37
CA ALA A 36 68.87 -122.77 65.46
C ALA A 36 68.38 -122.21 64.10
N ASN A 37 68.63 -122.91 62.98
CA ASN A 37 68.58 -122.31 61.62
C ASN A 37 67.22 -122.40 60.90
N GLN A 38 66.25 -123.14 61.45
CA GLN A 38 64.94 -123.35 60.81
C GLN A 38 63.89 -122.31 61.23
N ALA A 39 63.88 -121.91 62.51
CA ALA A 39 62.99 -120.87 63.02
C ALA A 39 63.36 -119.47 62.51
N THR A 40 64.64 -119.14 62.49
CA THR A 40 65.16 -117.87 61.95
C THR A 40 64.86 -117.73 60.45
N ARG A 41 64.95 -118.83 59.69
CA ARG A 41 64.61 -118.85 58.27
C ARG A 41 63.12 -118.60 58.01
N LYS A 42 62.22 -119.10 58.87
CA LYS A 42 60.78 -118.83 58.76
C LYS A 42 60.47 -117.37 59.10
N ASN A 43 61.01 -116.84 60.19
CA ASN A 43 60.84 -115.43 60.56
C ASN A 43 61.36 -114.49 59.46
N LEU A 44 62.53 -114.78 58.87
CA LEU A 44 63.06 -113.99 57.76
C LEU A 44 62.21 -114.08 56.48
N LEU A 45 61.52 -115.20 56.24
CA LEU A 45 60.59 -115.34 55.11
C LEU A 45 59.29 -114.56 55.35
N ASP A 46 58.76 -114.62 56.57
CA ASP A 46 57.58 -113.86 56.98
C ASP A 46 57.88 -112.34 56.97
N ASP A 47 59.05 -111.91 57.46
CA ASP A 47 59.55 -110.53 57.38
C ASP A 47 59.75 -110.08 55.93
N ARG A 48 60.29 -110.95 55.07
CA ARG A 48 60.44 -110.65 53.64
C ARG A 48 59.08 -110.43 52.97
N GLU A 49 58.07 -111.21 53.34
CA GLU A 49 56.73 -111.08 52.75
C GLU A 49 55.99 -109.86 53.33
N ALA A 50 56.18 -109.54 54.62
CA ALA A 50 55.71 -108.31 55.25
C ALA A 50 56.36 -107.06 54.61
N MET A 51 57.67 -107.07 54.38
CA MET A 51 58.36 -105.99 53.67
C MET A 51 57.88 -105.85 52.22
N LYS A 52 57.62 -106.96 51.52
CA LYS A 52 57.01 -106.90 50.18
C LYS A 52 55.61 -106.32 50.20
N GLN A 53 54.78 -106.64 51.19
CA GLN A 53 53.47 -106.02 51.35
C GLN A 53 53.59 -104.51 51.64
N SER A 54 54.53 -104.11 52.49
CA SER A 54 54.81 -102.70 52.77
C SER A 54 55.31 -101.95 51.52
N ILE A 55 56.21 -102.55 50.73
CA ILE A 55 56.66 -101.99 49.44
C ILE A 55 55.51 -101.86 48.45
N ARG A 56 54.60 -102.84 48.38
CA ARG A 56 53.38 -102.75 47.54
C ARG A 56 52.48 -101.60 47.99
N GLY A 57 52.28 -101.44 49.30
CA GLY A 57 51.52 -100.33 49.87
C GLY A 57 52.14 -98.96 49.58
N LEU A 58 53.46 -98.83 49.75
CA LEU A 58 54.19 -97.61 49.45
C LEU A 58 54.15 -97.27 47.96
N ARG A 59 54.28 -98.26 47.07
CA ARG A 59 54.15 -98.04 45.62
C ARG A 59 52.77 -97.53 45.23
N SER A 60 51.72 -98.13 45.77
CA SER A 60 50.34 -97.65 45.55
C SER A 60 50.13 -96.23 46.08
N ARG A 61 50.72 -95.89 47.24
CA ARG A 61 50.69 -94.53 47.79
C ARG A 61 51.43 -93.52 46.91
N ILE A 62 52.59 -93.90 46.37
CA ILE A 62 53.37 -93.06 45.44
C ILE A 62 52.58 -92.82 44.16
N GLU A 63 51.92 -93.83 43.62
CA GLU A 63 51.10 -93.72 42.40
C GLU A 63 49.86 -92.83 42.64
N GLN A 64 49.21 -92.96 43.80
CA GLN A 64 48.13 -92.07 44.21
C GLN A 64 48.61 -90.61 44.31
N LEU A 65 49.73 -90.37 45.00
CA LEU A 65 50.29 -89.02 45.18
C LEU A 65 50.80 -88.42 43.86
N ALA A 66 51.34 -89.24 42.95
CA ALA A 66 51.71 -88.80 41.60
C ALA A 66 50.48 -88.36 40.80
N GLY A 67 49.38 -89.12 40.87
CA GLY A 67 48.13 -88.75 40.22
C GLY A 67 47.43 -87.54 40.85
N GLU A 68 47.58 -87.31 42.15
CA GLU A 68 47.12 -86.08 42.82
C GLU A 68 47.95 -84.87 42.42
N ARG A 69 49.28 -85.02 42.34
CA ARG A 69 50.18 -83.97 41.84
C ARG A 69 49.86 -83.58 40.41
N GLU A 70 49.66 -84.55 39.51
CA GLU A 70 49.36 -84.27 38.10
C GLU A 70 48.03 -83.54 37.93
N ARG A 71 47.01 -83.91 38.73
CA ARG A 71 45.74 -83.16 38.79
C ARG A 71 45.94 -81.74 39.30
N ALA A 72 46.65 -81.55 40.40
CA ALA A 72 46.92 -80.21 40.94
C ALA A 72 47.73 -79.33 39.97
N GLU A 73 48.66 -79.91 39.21
CA GLU A 73 49.45 -79.21 38.19
C GLU A 73 48.57 -78.78 37.01
N LYS A 74 47.66 -79.65 36.57
CA LYS A 74 46.68 -79.33 35.54
C LYS A 74 45.72 -78.22 35.98
N ASP A 75 45.18 -78.30 37.19
CA ASP A 75 44.27 -77.29 37.74
C ASP A 75 45.00 -75.94 37.91
N SER A 76 46.26 -75.96 38.35
CA SER A 76 47.10 -74.75 38.46
C SER A 76 47.34 -74.09 37.10
N LEU A 77 47.61 -74.88 36.06
CA LEU A 77 47.78 -74.37 34.69
C LEU A 77 46.48 -73.76 34.14
N GLU A 78 45.34 -74.42 34.38
CA GLU A 78 44.03 -73.93 33.95
C GLU A 78 43.65 -72.62 34.67
N HIS A 79 43.86 -72.52 35.98
CA HIS A 79 43.67 -71.29 36.73
C HIS A 79 44.60 -70.16 36.26
N THR A 80 45.85 -70.47 35.94
CA THR A 80 46.81 -69.48 35.41
C THR A 80 46.35 -68.95 34.05
N ARG A 81 45.87 -69.83 33.18
CA ARG A 81 45.32 -69.46 31.87
C ARG A 81 44.08 -68.56 32.01
N LEU A 82 43.12 -68.95 32.86
CA LEU A 82 41.91 -68.16 33.11
C LEU A 82 42.24 -66.78 33.70
N TRP A 83 43.27 -66.70 34.56
CA TRP A 83 43.75 -65.43 35.09
C TRP A 83 44.32 -64.53 33.99
N GLN A 84 45.14 -65.08 33.08
CA GLN A 84 45.68 -64.33 31.95
C GLN A 84 44.58 -63.80 31.02
N GLU A 85 43.62 -64.65 30.64
CA GLU A 85 42.47 -64.26 29.81
C GLU A 85 41.66 -63.13 30.48
N ARG A 86 41.41 -63.22 31.80
CA ARG A 86 40.72 -62.15 32.54
C ARG A 86 41.55 -60.88 32.68
N ALA A 87 42.86 -60.98 32.87
CA ALA A 87 43.76 -59.83 32.96
C ALA A 87 43.81 -59.04 31.62
N GLU A 88 43.84 -59.75 30.50
CA GLU A 88 43.75 -59.14 29.17
C GLU A 88 42.39 -58.50 28.93
N GLY A 89 41.30 -59.16 29.33
CA GLY A 89 39.95 -58.59 29.30
C GLY A 89 39.84 -57.29 30.09
N LEU A 90 40.41 -57.25 31.31
CA LEU A 90 40.42 -56.05 32.15
C LEU A 90 41.21 -54.90 31.50
N LYS A 91 42.31 -55.22 30.83
CA LYS A 91 43.14 -54.25 30.11
C LYS A 91 42.39 -53.65 28.91
N ALA A 92 41.67 -54.47 28.16
CA ALA A 92 40.83 -54.00 27.05
C ALA A 92 39.69 -53.09 27.53
N GLN A 93 39.03 -53.46 28.64
CA GLN A 93 38.01 -52.62 29.27
C GLN A 93 38.61 -51.29 29.79
N GLY A 94 39.81 -51.31 30.37
CA GLY A 94 40.52 -50.10 30.81
C GLY A 94 40.79 -49.12 29.66
N LEU A 95 41.16 -49.63 28.47
CA LEU A 95 41.34 -48.79 27.27
C LEU A 95 40.02 -48.19 26.77
N GLN A 96 38.92 -48.93 26.82
CA GLN A 96 37.59 -48.41 26.45
C GLN A 96 37.12 -47.32 27.42
N VAL A 97 37.33 -47.50 28.72
CA VAL A 97 37.03 -46.49 29.74
C VAL A 97 37.83 -45.21 29.49
N ALA A 98 39.12 -45.32 29.14
CA ALA A 98 39.95 -44.16 28.82
C ALA A 98 39.47 -43.40 27.56
N ASP A 99 39.06 -44.11 26.50
CA ASP A 99 38.51 -43.48 25.30
C ASP A 99 37.17 -42.78 25.57
N LEU A 100 36.29 -43.41 26.37
CA LEU A 100 35.03 -42.81 26.80
C LEU A 100 35.27 -41.57 27.67
N GLN A 101 36.22 -41.61 28.60
CA GLN A 101 36.62 -40.43 29.40
C GLN A 101 37.10 -39.27 28.52
N LYS A 102 37.87 -39.57 27.47
CA LYS A 102 38.33 -38.55 26.50
C LYS A 102 37.16 -37.95 25.70
N LYS A 103 36.20 -38.79 25.28
CA LYS A 103 34.97 -38.33 24.60
C LYS A 103 34.10 -37.46 25.50
N ILE A 104 33.95 -37.83 26.78
CA ILE A 104 33.24 -37.03 27.78
C ILE A 104 33.93 -35.67 27.97
N ALA A 105 35.26 -35.63 28.13
CA ALA A 105 35.99 -34.39 28.27
C ALA A 105 35.81 -33.45 27.05
N ALA A 106 35.84 -34.00 25.83
CA ALA A 106 35.60 -33.23 24.61
C ALA A 106 34.14 -32.73 24.49
N ALA A 107 33.16 -33.52 24.97
CA ALA A 107 31.77 -33.09 25.02
C ALA A 107 31.56 -31.97 26.06
N VAL A 108 32.17 -32.07 27.24
CA VAL A 108 32.13 -31.03 28.29
C VAL A 108 32.75 -29.72 27.79
N ALA A 109 33.88 -29.79 27.06
CA ALA A 109 34.49 -28.60 26.46
C ALA A 109 33.57 -27.92 25.43
N ARG A 110 32.91 -28.70 24.57
CA ARG A 110 31.93 -28.18 23.60
C ARG A 110 30.71 -27.57 24.28
N LEU A 111 30.19 -28.19 25.33
CA LEU A 111 29.07 -27.67 26.11
C LEU A 111 29.45 -26.32 26.74
N LYS A 112 30.65 -26.21 27.31
CA LYS A 112 31.15 -24.95 27.89
C LYS A 112 31.30 -23.86 26.82
N GLN A 113 31.77 -24.19 25.63
CA GLN A 113 31.84 -23.25 24.51
C GLN A 113 30.44 -22.77 24.07
N GLN A 114 29.47 -23.68 23.99
CA GLN A 114 28.08 -23.33 23.66
C GLN A 114 27.42 -22.48 24.76
N GLN A 115 27.69 -22.77 26.03
CA GLN A 115 27.21 -21.98 27.15
C GLN A 115 27.75 -20.54 27.09
N ASN A 116 29.04 -20.36 26.82
CA ASN A 116 29.64 -19.03 26.68
C ASN A 116 29.02 -18.25 25.50
N LEU A 117 28.76 -18.91 24.36
CA LEU A 117 28.08 -18.28 23.21
C LEU A 117 26.65 -17.87 23.56
N TYR A 118 25.92 -18.72 24.29
CA TYR A 118 24.57 -18.40 24.74
C TYR A 118 24.56 -17.21 25.72
N GLU A 119 25.50 -17.16 26.65
CA GLU A 119 25.65 -16.04 27.60
C GLU A 119 25.99 -14.73 26.88
N ALA A 120 26.85 -14.78 25.84
CA ALA A 120 27.15 -13.63 25.01
C ALA A 120 25.91 -13.12 24.25
N VAL A 121 25.18 -14.00 23.57
CA VAL A 121 23.94 -13.64 22.86
C VAL A 121 22.86 -13.12 23.82
N ARG A 122 22.76 -13.69 25.03
CA ARG A 122 21.84 -13.21 26.07
C ARG A 122 22.21 -11.80 26.55
N SER A 123 23.51 -11.53 26.71
CA SER A 123 24.02 -10.19 27.03
C SER A 123 23.70 -9.19 25.93
N ASP A 124 23.99 -9.52 24.67
CA ASP A 124 23.70 -8.65 23.52
C ASP A 124 22.20 -8.37 23.40
N ARG A 125 21.35 -9.38 23.55
CA ARG A 125 19.89 -9.22 23.58
C ARG A 125 19.45 -8.24 24.68
N ASN A 126 20.05 -8.30 25.87
CA ASN A 126 19.71 -7.38 26.96
C ASN A 126 20.14 -5.95 26.63
N VAL A 127 21.30 -5.76 25.99
CA VAL A 127 21.77 -4.43 25.52
C VAL A 127 20.83 -3.88 24.46
N TYR A 128 20.48 -4.68 23.44
CA TYR A 128 19.55 -4.25 22.40
C TYR A 128 18.14 -3.98 22.95
N SER A 129 17.68 -4.77 23.92
CA SER A 129 16.40 -4.53 24.60
C SER A 129 16.41 -3.20 25.36
N LYS A 130 17.51 -2.85 26.02
CA LYS A 130 17.67 -1.56 26.71
C LYS A 130 17.69 -0.40 25.72
N ASN A 131 18.48 -0.51 24.65
CA ASN A 131 18.54 0.51 23.59
C ASN A 131 17.18 0.70 22.89
N LEU A 132 16.42 -0.38 22.71
CA LEU A 132 15.07 -0.31 22.15
C LEU A 132 14.12 0.47 23.07
N ILE A 133 14.18 0.25 24.38
CA ILE A 133 13.37 0.99 25.36
C ILE A 133 13.75 2.48 25.36
N GLU A 134 15.04 2.79 25.40
CA GLU A 134 15.53 4.17 25.37
C GLU A 134 15.10 4.92 24.09
N THR A 135 15.23 4.27 22.93
CA THR A 135 14.77 4.85 21.65
C THR A 135 13.25 5.00 21.58
N GLN A 136 12.50 4.05 22.15
CA GLN A 136 11.04 4.18 22.26
C GLN A 136 10.63 5.35 23.15
N ASP A 137 11.34 5.61 24.24
CA ASP A 137 11.05 6.73 25.13
C ASP A 137 11.39 8.08 24.49
N VAL A 138 12.48 8.17 23.72
CA VAL A 138 12.79 9.33 22.88
C VAL A 138 11.67 9.58 21.86
N ILE A 139 11.19 8.53 21.19
CA ILE A 139 10.07 8.64 20.23
C ILE A 139 8.79 9.11 20.94
N LYS A 140 8.48 8.61 22.14
CA LYS A 140 7.31 9.06 22.92
C LYS A 140 7.45 10.54 23.30
N GLU A 141 8.64 11.00 23.65
CA GLU A 141 8.87 12.41 23.94
C GLU A 141 8.74 13.29 22.70
N MET A 142 9.30 12.87 21.56
CA MET A 142 9.11 13.58 20.28
C MET A 142 7.64 13.65 19.88
N LYS A 143 6.86 12.58 20.07
CA LYS A 143 5.41 12.58 19.82
C LYS A 143 4.67 13.56 20.73
N ARG A 144 5.06 13.68 22.01
CA ARG A 144 4.50 14.69 22.92
C ARG A 144 4.81 16.12 22.46
N ARG A 145 6.05 16.39 22.03
CA ARG A 145 6.45 17.69 21.48
C ARG A 145 5.70 18.02 20.19
N PHE A 146 5.51 17.04 19.31
CA PHE A 146 4.75 17.20 18.09
C PHE A 146 3.28 17.54 18.38
N LYS A 147 2.64 16.88 19.35
CA LYS A 147 1.28 17.23 19.78
C LYS A 147 1.17 18.65 20.32
N PHE A 148 2.14 19.08 21.14
CA PHE A 148 2.16 20.45 21.66
C PHE A 148 2.32 21.49 20.53
N MET A 149 3.24 21.24 19.61
CA MET A 149 3.48 22.11 18.46
C MET A 149 2.27 22.16 17.51
N ASN A 150 1.58 21.03 17.29
CA ASN A 150 0.32 21.03 16.55
C ASN A 150 -0.76 21.87 17.25
N HIS A 151 -0.86 21.79 18.57
CA HIS A 151 -1.82 22.61 19.31
C HIS A 151 -1.49 24.10 19.21
N GLN A 152 -0.20 24.47 19.20
CA GLN A 152 0.23 25.85 18.93
C GLN A 152 -0.11 26.29 17.50
N ILE A 153 0.05 25.41 16.51
CA ILE A 153 -0.32 25.69 15.12
C ILE A 153 -1.83 25.90 14.99
N GLU A 154 -2.66 25.08 15.64
CA GLU A 154 -4.12 25.27 15.64
C GLU A 154 -4.51 26.58 16.33
N HIS A 155 -3.92 26.91 17.48
CA HIS A 155 -4.15 28.20 18.13
C HIS A 155 -3.81 29.40 17.23
N LEU A 156 -2.68 29.33 16.50
CA LEU A 156 -2.29 30.38 15.55
C LEU A 156 -3.23 30.43 14.34
N LYS A 157 -3.75 29.30 13.86
CA LYS A 157 -4.76 29.27 12.79
C LYS A 157 -6.07 29.91 13.26
N ASP A 158 -6.49 29.66 14.49
CA ASP A 158 -7.69 30.28 15.07
C ASP A 158 -7.51 31.80 15.20
N GLU A 159 -6.35 32.28 15.64
CA GLU A 159 -6.04 33.72 15.66
C GLU A 159 -6.05 34.35 14.26
N ILE A 160 -5.45 33.68 13.26
CA ILE A 160 -5.44 34.15 11.87
C ILE A 160 -6.87 34.21 11.32
N THR A 161 -7.69 33.19 11.56
CA THR A 161 -9.08 33.19 11.08
C THR A 161 -9.90 34.30 11.74
N ILE A 162 -9.73 34.58 13.05
CA ILE A 162 -10.39 35.72 13.72
C ILE A 162 -9.98 37.05 13.07
N MET A 163 -8.70 37.22 12.75
CA MET A 163 -8.21 38.41 12.06
C MET A 163 -8.77 38.53 10.64
N ASP A 164 -8.84 37.43 9.87
CA ASP A 164 -9.41 37.41 8.52
C ASP A 164 -10.89 37.80 8.51
N HIS A 165 -11.68 37.29 9.47
CA HIS A 165 -13.08 37.69 9.61
C HIS A 165 -13.23 39.20 9.89
N SER A 166 -12.31 39.77 10.68
CA SER A 166 -12.29 41.21 10.97
C SER A 166 -11.94 42.02 9.71
N LEU A 167 -10.99 41.54 8.91
CA LEU A 167 -10.60 42.16 7.64
C LEU A 167 -11.74 42.14 6.60
N VAL A 168 -12.48 41.03 6.51
CA VAL A 168 -13.64 40.91 5.61
C VAL A 168 -14.74 41.91 6.00
N LYS A 169 -15.01 42.08 7.30
CA LYS A 169 -15.99 43.08 7.79
C LYS A 169 -15.62 44.50 7.37
N GLU A 170 -14.34 44.87 7.51
CA GLU A 170 -13.82 46.17 7.06
C GLU A 170 -13.94 46.32 5.54
N HIS A 171 -13.64 45.28 4.77
CA HIS A 171 -13.80 45.29 3.31
C HIS A 171 -15.25 45.56 2.88
N PHE A 172 -16.24 44.95 3.55
CA PHE A 172 -17.66 45.22 3.29
C PHE A 172 -18.05 46.66 3.63
N HIS A 173 -17.53 47.21 4.74
CA HIS A 173 -17.77 48.61 5.11
C HIS A 173 -17.21 49.55 4.05
N HIS A 174 -15.99 49.31 3.57
CA HIS A 174 -15.39 50.09 2.50
C HIS A 174 -16.20 50.00 1.18
N HIS A 175 -16.66 48.80 0.81
CA HIS A 175 -17.46 48.62 -0.40
C HIS A 175 -18.79 49.37 -0.36
N ASN A 176 -19.47 49.37 0.79
CA ASN A 176 -20.70 50.14 0.97
C ASN A 176 -20.45 51.64 0.83
N VAL A 177 -19.38 52.15 1.45
CA VAL A 177 -18.99 53.56 1.32
C VAL A 177 -18.68 53.95 -0.13
N ASP A 178 -18.01 53.09 -0.90
CA ASP A 178 -17.73 53.34 -2.32
C ASP A 178 -19.01 53.36 -3.16
N LYS A 179 -19.96 52.46 -2.88
CA LYS A 179 -21.26 52.42 -3.56
C LYS A 179 -22.08 53.68 -3.29
N ASP A 180 -22.09 54.14 -2.04
CA ASP A 180 -22.77 55.38 -1.65
C ASP A 180 -22.12 56.60 -2.33
N LYS A 181 -20.79 56.63 -2.41
CA LYS A 181 -20.03 57.66 -3.13
C LYS A 181 -20.36 57.68 -4.62
N GLU A 182 -20.56 56.53 -5.25
CA GLU A 182 -20.92 56.44 -6.66
C GLU A 182 -22.38 56.83 -6.92
N SER A 183 -23.30 56.42 -6.04
CA SER A 183 -24.70 56.87 -6.08
C SER A 183 -24.80 58.39 -5.97
N LEU A 184 -24.11 58.97 -4.97
CA LEU A 184 -24.09 60.42 -4.77
C LEU A 184 -23.48 61.15 -5.98
N ARG A 185 -22.46 60.59 -6.64
CA ARG A 185 -21.91 61.16 -7.89
C ARG A 185 -22.93 61.16 -9.03
N ASN A 186 -23.70 60.09 -9.15
CA ASN A 186 -24.75 59.96 -10.17
C ASN A 186 -25.91 60.95 -9.92
N ASP A 187 -26.30 61.12 -8.67
CA ASP A 187 -27.33 62.10 -8.28
C ASP A 187 -26.86 63.53 -8.57
N VAL A 188 -25.60 63.86 -8.23
CA VAL A 188 -25.01 65.16 -8.55
C VAL A 188 -25.00 65.41 -10.07
N THR A 189 -24.69 64.41 -10.89
CA THR A 189 -24.70 64.58 -12.36
C THR A 189 -26.12 64.70 -12.91
N LYS A 190 -27.10 64.00 -12.35
CA LYS A 190 -28.51 64.12 -12.72
C LYS A 190 -29.05 65.52 -12.41
N VAL A 191 -28.79 66.02 -11.21
CA VAL A 191 -29.18 67.38 -10.80
C VAL A 191 -28.52 68.42 -11.69
N LYS A 192 -27.22 68.27 -12.02
CA LYS A 192 -26.53 69.17 -12.96
C LYS A 192 -27.20 69.20 -14.35
N LYS A 193 -27.59 68.05 -14.90
CA LYS A 193 -28.29 67.98 -16.20
C LYS A 193 -29.66 68.66 -16.13
N GLN A 194 -30.39 68.47 -15.03
CA GLN A 194 -31.69 69.11 -14.83
C GLN A 194 -31.57 70.63 -14.77
N ILE A 195 -30.56 71.16 -14.06
CA ILE A 195 -30.26 72.59 -14.01
C ILE A 195 -30.01 73.13 -15.42
N VAL A 196 -29.12 72.51 -16.20
CA VAL A 196 -28.82 72.95 -17.57
C VAL A 196 -30.07 72.91 -18.46
N SER A 197 -30.91 71.89 -18.34
CA SER A 197 -32.17 71.83 -19.11
C SER A 197 -33.16 72.93 -18.69
N GLY A 198 -33.25 73.21 -17.39
CA GLY A 198 -34.09 74.27 -16.84
C GLY A 198 -33.64 75.66 -17.28
N GLU A 199 -32.32 75.88 -17.33
CA GLU A 199 -31.73 77.12 -17.86
C GLU A 199 -32.07 77.34 -19.34
N HIS A 200 -32.00 76.30 -20.17
CA HIS A 200 -32.41 76.39 -21.59
C HIS A 200 -33.90 76.72 -21.74
N ILE A 201 -34.76 76.08 -20.95
CA ILE A 201 -36.21 76.34 -20.97
C ILE A 201 -36.48 77.79 -20.53
N ALA A 202 -35.84 78.25 -19.46
CA ALA A 202 -36.00 79.62 -18.96
C ALA A 202 -35.51 80.66 -19.98
N LEU A 203 -34.41 80.38 -20.69
CA LEU A 203 -33.87 81.26 -21.73
C LEU A 203 -34.78 81.31 -22.96
N HIS A 204 -35.34 80.16 -23.36
CA HIS A 204 -36.33 80.09 -24.42
C HIS A 204 -37.60 80.87 -24.05
N GLN A 205 -38.13 80.67 -22.85
CA GLN A 205 -39.30 81.42 -22.34
C GLN A 205 -39.03 82.93 -22.25
N ARG A 206 -37.83 83.36 -21.86
CA ARG A 206 -37.45 84.79 -21.90
C ARG A 206 -37.45 85.35 -23.32
N SER A 207 -36.99 84.58 -24.31
CA SER A 207 -37.02 85.01 -25.71
C SER A 207 -38.45 85.12 -26.25
N GLU A 208 -39.33 84.19 -25.88
CA GLU A 208 -40.75 84.24 -26.23
C GLU A 208 -41.46 85.40 -25.53
N LEU A 209 -41.17 85.65 -24.25
CA LEU A 209 -41.67 86.83 -23.55
C LEU A 209 -41.21 88.12 -24.22
N GLN A 210 -39.96 88.22 -24.68
CA GLN A 210 -39.51 89.39 -25.44
C GLN A 210 -40.26 89.56 -26.77
N LYS A 211 -40.53 88.48 -27.50
CA LYS A 211 -41.35 88.53 -28.72
C LYS A 211 -42.78 88.97 -28.41
N LEU A 212 -43.40 88.40 -27.38
CA LEU A 212 -44.75 88.74 -26.96
C LEU A 212 -44.84 90.19 -26.46
N THR A 213 -43.86 90.67 -25.70
CA THR A 213 -43.78 92.09 -25.30
C THR A 213 -43.65 93.01 -26.51
N ARG A 214 -42.89 92.62 -27.54
CA ARG A 214 -42.79 93.39 -28.79
C ARG A 214 -44.12 93.41 -29.55
N ILE A 215 -44.81 92.27 -29.61
CA ILE A 215 -46.15 92.17 -30.22
C ILE A 215 -47.17 93.00 -29.44
N ILE A 216 -47.14 92.98 -28.10
CA ILE A 216 -48.01 93.79 -27.25
C ILE A 216 -47.71 95.28 -27.46
N GLN A 217 -46.44 95.66 -27.58
CA GLN A 217 -46.05 97.04 -27.84
C GLN A 217 -46.48 97.51 -29.24
N GLU A 218 -46.31 96.67 -30.27
CA GLU A 218 -46.85 96.94 -31.61
C GLU A 218 -48.38 97.00 -31.62
N ALA A 219 -49.05 96.15 -30.84
CA ALA A 219 -50.50 96.14 -30.68
C ALA A 219 -51.01 97.37 -29.91
N ASP A 220 -50.28 97.84 -28.89
CA ASP A 220 -50.60 99.06 -28.14
C ASP A 220 -50.31 100.33 -28.96
N GLU A 221 -49.28 100.32 -29.81
CA GLU A 221 -49.03 101.38 -30.80
C GLU A 221 -50.10 101.40 -31.90
N GLU A 222 -50.56 100.23 -32.36
CA GLU A 222 -51.71 100.08 -33.26
C GLU A 222 -53.00 100.52 -32.57
N ARG A 223 -53.20 100.19 -31.28
CA ARG A 223 -54.33 100.65 -30.47
C ARG A 223 -54.33 102.16 -30.28
N GLN A 224 -53.16 102.79 -30.10
CA GLN A 224 -53.02 104.25 -30.09
C GLN A 224 -53.19 104.88 -31.48
N ARG A 225 -52.82 104.20 -32.57
CA ARG A 225 -53.12 104.62 -33.95
C ARG A 225 -54.62 104.50 -34.26
N GLN A 226 -55.28 103.45 -33.79
CA GLN A 226 -56.72 103.25 -33.90
C GLN A 226 -57.51 104.19 -32.99
N ALA A 227 -57.02 104.53 -31.79
CA ALA A 227 -57.59 105.57 -30.92
C ALA A 227 -57.44 106.98 -31.52
N ARG A 228 -56.33 107.26 -32.23
CA ARG A 228 -56.16 108.49 -33.02
C ARG A 228 -57.01 108.52 -34.29
N ARG A 229 -57.40 107.36 -34.82
CA ARG A 229 -58.25 107.20 -36.01
C ARG A 229 -59.75 107.14 -35.69
N TRP A 230 -60.12 106.74 -34.48
CA TRP A 230 -61.50 106.72 -33.98
C TRP A 230 -62.05 108.10 -33.60
N VAL A 231 -61.21 109.14 -33.45
CA VAL A 231 -61.66 110.53 -33.26
C VAL A 231 -62.02 111.21 -34.61
N ILE A 232 -61.79 110.56 -35.77
CA ILE A 232 -62.02 111.17 -37.10
C ILE A 232 -62.97 110.36 -37.99
N ALA A 233 -63.45 109.18 -37.56
CA ALA A 233 -64.25 108.29 -38.41
C ALA A 233 -65.54 107.79 -37.74
N GLU A 234 -66.33 108.70 -37.17
CA GLU A 234 -67.78 108.54 -37.15
C GLU A 234 -68.30 108.89 -38.55
N GLY A 235 -68.31 107.90 -39.44
CA GLY A 235 -68.77 108.11 -40.80
C GLY A 235 -68.46 106.93 -41.72
N VAL A 236 -69.53 106.24 -42.12
CA VAL A 236 -69.64 105.42 -43.34
C VAL A 236 -69.12 103.97 -43.25
N GLY A 237 -70.07 103.09 -42.92
CA GLY A 237 -70.43 101.83 -43.60
C GLY A 237 -69.41 101.02 -44.42
N GLY A 238 -69.22 99.78 -43.98
CA GLY A 238 -69.45 98.59 -44.81
C GLY A 238 -68.25 97.96 -45.54
N VAL A 239 -68.46 96.67 -45.85
CA VAL A 239 -67.68 95.75 -46.73
C VAL A 239 -66.65 94.88 -46.01
N TYR A 240 -66.87 93.55 -46.03
CA TYR A 240 -65.84 92.54 -46.37
C TYR A 240 -66.49 91.19 -46.72
N ILE A 241 -66.47 90.81 -47.99
CA ILE A 241 -66.57 89.42 -48.45
C ILE A 241 -65.30 89.13 -49.25
N GLY A 242 -64.51 88.14 -48.80
CA GLY A 242 -63.25 87.75 -49.44
C GLY A 242 -62.46 86.63 -48.74
N ALA A 243 -62.83 86.23 -47.52
CA ALA A 243 -62.07 85.25 -46.72
C ALA A 243 -62.77 83.87 -46.57
N ALA A 244 -63.29 83.31 -47.67
CA ALA A 244 -64.00 82.03 -47.66
C ALA A 244 -63.28 80.86 -48.39
N PHE A 245 -62.17 81.10 -49.10
CA PHE A 245 -61.54 80.04 -49.91
C PHE A 245 -60.37 79.29 -49.22
N HIS A 246 -59.81 79.82 -48.13
CA HIS A 246 -58.67 79.18 -47.43
C HIS A 246 -59.06 78.15 -46.35
N ARG A 247 -60.33 78.13 -45.90
CA ARG A 247 -60.77 77.30 -44.76
C ARG A 247 -61.17 75.86 -45.10
N VAL A 248 -61.42 75.53 -46.37
CA VAL A 248 -61.88 74.18 -46.76
C VAL A 248 -60.71 73.19 -46.84
N LYS A 249 -59.48 73.66 -47.09
CA LYS A 249 -58.31 72.78 -47.25
C LYS A 249 -57.67 72.34 -45.92
N GLU A 250 -57.88 73.09 -44.84
CA GLU A 250 -57.41 72.72 -43.49
C GLU A 250 -58.35 71.69 -42.82
N HIS A 251 -59.62 71.64 -43.22
CA HIS A 251 -60.59 70.74 -42.60
C HIS A 251 -60.34 69.26 -42.95
N ASP A 252 -59.94 68.96 -44.19
CA ASP A 252 -59.71 67.58 -44.63
C ASP A 252 -58.42 66.96 -44.08
N ALA A 253 -57.39 67.76 -43.77
CA ALA A 253 -56.17 67.29 -43.11
C ALA A 253 -56.42 66.86 -41.64
N ILE A 254 -57.29 67.60 -40.95
CA ILE A 254 -57.64 67.35 -39.54
C ILE A 254 -58.47 66.06 -39.38
N VAL A 255 -59.22 65.66 -40.41
CA VAL A 255 -60.03 64.41 -40.36
C VAL A 255 -59.15 63.15 -40.52
N GLY A 256 -58.05 63.23 -41.26
CA GLY A 256 -57.09 62.12 -41.41
C GLY A 256 -56.29 61.83 -40.13
N GLU A 257 -55.83 62.87 -39.43
CA GLU A 257 -55.13 62.72 -38.14
C GLU A 257 -56.02 62.13 -37.05
N LYS A 258 -57.31 62.48 -37.06
CA LYS A 258 -58.30 61.95 -36.12
C LYS A 258 -58.46 60.42 -36.22
N GLY A 259 -58.36 59.85 -37.42
CA GLY A 259 -58.47 58.39 -37.64
C GLY A 259 -57.27 57.59 -37.10
N VAL A 260 -56.05 58.13 -37.26
CA VAL A 260 -54.82 57.51 -36.74
C VAL A 260 -54.79 57.56 -35.21
N LEU A 261 -55.21 58.69 -34.63
CA LEU A 261 -55.32 58.84 -33.17
C LEU A 261 -56.38 57.90 -32.58
N PHE A 262 -57.49 57.65 -33.28
CA PHE A 262 -58.52 56.70 -32.83
C PHE A 262 -58.00 55.25 -32.81
N GLY A 263 -57.23 54.84 -33.82
CA GLY A 263 -56.59 53.52 -33.86
C GLY A 263 -55.51 53.32 -32.78
N GLN A 264 -54.76 54.37 -32.44
CA GLN A 264 -53.79 54.35 -31.35
C GLN A 264 -54.46 54.29 -29.97
N LEU A 265 -55.59 54.98 -29.80
CA LEU A 265 -56.36 54.97 -28.57
C LEU A 265 -56.94 53.58 -28.27
N MET A 266 -57.47 52.89 -29.29
CA MET A 266 -57.99 51.53 -29.14
C MET A 266 -56.90 50.53 -28.72
N LYS A 267 -55.72 50.57 -29.37
CA LYS A 267 -54.57 49.74 -28.95
C LYS A 267 -54.12 50.02 -27.52
N ARG A 268 -54.10 51.29 -27.11
CA ARG A 268 -53.78 51.68 -25.73
C ARG A 268 -54.82 51.20 -24.74
N ASN A 269 -56.09 51.16 -25.13
CA ASN A 269 -57.18 50.67 -24.31
C ASN A 269 -57.12 49.14 -24.13
N ASP A 270 -56.75 48.40 -25.18
CA ASP A 270 -56.52 46.95 -25.12
C ASP A 270 -55.28 46.62 -24.27
N GLU A 271 -54.18 47.39 -24.43
CA GLU A 271 -52.98 47.30 -23.58
C GLU A 271 -53.31 47.57 -22.10
N LEU A 272 -54.16 48.57 -21.83
CA LEU A 272 -54.63 48.88 -20.48
C LEU A 272 -55.46 47.73 -19.89
N SER A 273 -56.33 47.09 -20.67
CA SER A 273 -57.12 45.95 -20.19
C SER A 273 -56.23 44.79 -19.76
N VAL A 274 -55.21 44.44 -20.55
CA VAL A 274 -54.24 43.39 -20.20
C VAL A 274 -53.43 43.77 -18.94
N LEU A 275 -53.10 45.05 -18.78
CA LEU A 275 -52.44 45.55 -17.57
C LEU A 275 -53.34 45.46 -16.34
N TYR A 276 -54.64 45.77 -16.46
CA TYR A 276 -55.59 45.63 -15.36
C TYR A 276 -55.75 44.17 -14.90
N ASP A 277 -55.80 43.21 -15.84
CA ASP A 277 -55.83 41.79 -15.49
C ASP A 277 -54.53 41.33 -14.80
N LYS A 278 -53.39 41.84 -15.26
CA LYS A 278 -52.08 41.55 -14.65
C LYS A 278 -51.97 42.14 -13.24
N ILE A 279 -52.45 43.37 -13.04
CA ILE A 279 -52.53 44.00 -11.72
C ILE A 279 -53.42 43.17 -10.82
N ARG A 280 -54.61 42.75 -11.28
CA ARG A 280 -55.54 41.93 -10.50
C ARG A 280 -54.95 40.60 -10.03
N ILE A 281 -54.24 39.89 -10.92
CA ILE A 281 -53.53 38.65 -10.56
C ILE A 281 -52.42 38.93 -9.56
N GLN A 282 -51.64 40.00 -9.75
CA GLN A 282 -50.58 40.39 -8.84
C GLN A 282 -51.11 40.80 -7.46
N THR A 283 -52.25 41.49 -7.38
CA THR A 283 -52.91 41.83 -6.11
C THR A 283 -53.41 40.59 -5.39
N SER A 284 -53.94 39.59 -6.11
CA SER A 284 -54.37 38.31 -5.52
C SER A 284 -53.17 37.51 -4.97
N SER A 285 -52.07 37.43 -5.72
CA SER A 285 -50.83 36.78 -5.24
C SER A 285 -50.21 37.51 -4.06
N LEU A 286 -50.26 38.85 -4.03
CA LEU A 286 -49.78 39.65 -2.91
C LEU A 286 -50.59 39.37 -1.64
N HIS A 287 -51.91 39.32 -1.75
CA HIS A 287 -52.79 39.02 -0.62
C HIS A 287 -52.56 37.61 -0.07
N GLN A 288 -52.39 36.60 -0.94
CA GLN A 288 -52.03 35.24 -0.49
C GLN A 288 -50.65 35.20 0.19
N GLY A 289 -49.69 35.99 -0.28
CA GLY A 289 -48.38 36.15 0.35
C GLY A 289 -48.47 36.82 1.72
N GLU A 290 -49.32 37.84 1.86
CA GLU A 290 -49.55 38.58 3.11
C GLU A 290 -50.18 37.66 4.17
N VAL A 291 -51.17 36.84 3.80
CA VAL A 291 -51.76 35.85 4.71
C VAL A 291 -50.73 34.83 5.18
N ARG A 292 -49.86 34.33 4.29
CA ARG A 292 -48.79 33.37 4.67
C ARG A 292 -47.73 34.03 5.56
N TYR A 293 -47.39 35.28 5.30
CA TYR A 293 -46.46 36.04 6.13
C TYR A 293 -47.03 36.23 7.53
N GLN A 294 -48.32 36.55 7.64
CA GLN A 294 -49.00 36.67 8.92
C GLN A 294 -49.01 35.34 9.70
N GLN A 295 -49.28 34.22 9.02
CA GLN A 295 -49.19 32.88 9.63
C GLN A 295 -47.78 32.54 10.14
N LEU A 296 -46.74 32.97 9.43
CA LEU A 296 -45.35 32.80 9.88
C LEU A 296 -45.04 33.67 11.10
N LEU A 297 -45.53 34.91 11.16
CA LEU A 297 -45.40 35.76 12.35
C LEU A 297 -46.10 35.14 13.56
N ASP A 298 -47.29 34.57 13.37
CA ASP A 298 -48.01 33.87 14.44
C ASP A 298 -47.24 32.62 14.91
N THR A 299 -46.62 31.88 13.98
CA THR A 299 -45.78 30.72 14.31
C THR A 299 -44.52 31.12 15.07
N ILE A 300 -43.87 32.22 14.67
CA ILE A 300 -42.70 32.76 15.38
C ILE A 300 -43.09 33.19 16.78
N ALA A 301 -44.24 33.85 16.95
CA ALA A 301 -44.73 34.25 18.27
C ALA A 301 -45.03 33.01 19.16
N ASP A 302 -45.58 31.93 18.60
CA ASP A 302 -45.80 30.68 19.33
C ASP A 302 -44.48 30.02 19.73
N LEU A 303 -43.50 29.95 18.82
CA LEU A 303 -42.17 29.42 19.10
C LEU A 303 -41.42 30.24 20.17
N GLU A 304 -41.52 31.57 20.13
CA GLU A 304 -40.98 32.43 21.19
C GLU A 304 -41.66 32.18 22.53
N GLY A 305 -42.97 31.87 22.52
CA GLY A 305 -43.71 31.42 23.70
C GLY A 305 -43.21 30.08 24.23
N GLN A 306 -42.97 29.11 23.35
CA GLN A 306 -42.43 27.80 23.70
C GLN A 306 -41.01 27.90 24.26
N ILE A 307 -40.15 28.74 23.68
CA ILE A 307 -38.79 28.97 24.18
C ILE A 307 -38.85 29.58 25.59
N LYS A 308 -39.69 30.59 25.82
CA LYS A 308 -39.87 31.17 27.17
C LYS A 308 -40.44 30.16 28.18
N SER A 309 -41.32 29.26 27.73
CA SER A 309 -41.81 28.16 28.58
C SER A 309 -40.67 27.22 28.94
N MET A 310 -39.87 26.78 27.97
CA MET A 310 -38.73 25.89 28.19
C MET A 310 -37.66 26.53 29.08
N GLU A 311 -37.40 27.84 28.94
CA GLU A 311 -36.51 28.58 29.83
C GLU A 311 -37.04 28.59 31.27
N LYS A 312 -38.35 28.77 31.45
CA LYS A 312 -38.98 28.71 32.76
C LYS A 312 -38.95 27.30 33.35
N ASP A 313 -39.16 26.28 32.53
CA ASP A 313 -39.09 24.87 32.93
C ASP A 313 -37.66 24.48 33.33
N LEU A 314 -36.66 24.98 32.60
CA LEU A 314 -35.24 24.82 32.91
C LEU A 314 -34.89 25.46 34.25
N VAL A 315 -35.33 26.70 34.49
CA VAL A 315 -35.12 27.38 35.78
C VAL A 315 -35.84 26.64 36.93
N SER A 316 -37.04 26.11 36.68
CA SER A 316 -37.75 25.29 37.69
C SER A 316 -37.04 23.96 37.97
N SER A 317 -36.46 23.33 36.95
CA SER A 317 -35.68 22.10 37.09
C SER A 317 -34.35 22.35 37.81
N MET A 318 -33.73 23.50 37.58
CA MET A 318 -32.53 23.93 38.32
C MET A 318 -32.86 24.23 39.80
N SER A 319 -34.05 24.78 40.09
CA SER A 319 -34.55 24.93 41.46
C SER A 319 -34.75 23.57 42.12
N GLN A 320 -35.36 22.60 41.44
CA GLN A 320 -35.54 21.22 41.94
C GLN A 320 -34.21 20.48 42.15
N ALA A 321 -33.17 20.80 41.37
CA ALA A 321 -31.82 20.30 41.60
C ALA A 321 -31.19 20.88 42.90
N GLY A 322 -31.61 22.06 43.33
CA GLY A 322 -31.28 22.63 44.65
C GLY A 322 -31.87 21.83 45.80
N ASP A 323 -33.13 21.42 45.67
CA ASP A 323 -33.82 20.54 46.65
C ASP A 323 -33.16 19.16 46.77
N LEU A 324 -32.48 18.71 45.71
CA LEU A 324 -31.73 17.45 45.68
C LEU A 324 -30.56 17.46 46.69
N ASN A 325 -29.99 18.63 46.98
CA ASN A 325 -28.95 18.79 47.99
C ASN A 325 -29.52 18.74 49.43
N GLU A 326 -30.74 19.25 49.62
CA GLU A 326 -31.50 19.11 50.87
C GLU A 326 -31.96 17.66 51.09
N LEU A 327 -32.41 16.97 50.03
CA LEU A 327 -32.71 15.54 50.05
C LEU A 327 -31.46 14.68 50.29
N THR A 328 -30.31 15.07 49.74
CA THR A 328 -29.03 14.36 49.98
C THR A 328 -28.56 14.55 51.42
N THR A 329 -28.68 15.76 51.98
CA THR A 329 -28.37 16.00 53.39
C THR A 329 -29.36 15.33 54.34
N ALA A 330 -30.65 15.27 53.99
CA ALA A 330 -31.66 14.51 54.71
C ALA A 330 -31.42 12.99 54.64
N SER A 331 -31.06 12.46 53.46
CA SER A 331 -30.67 11.05 53.27
C SER A 331 -29.44 10.71 54.11
N ASN A 332 -28.40 11.53 54.07
CA ASN A 332 -27.20 11.34 54.88
C ASN A 332 -27.49 11.44 56.39
N LYS A 333 -28.47 12.26 56.79
CA LYS A 333 -28.92 12.35 58.19
C LYS A 333 -29.70 11.10 58.59
N LEU A 334 -30.64 10.64 57.77
CA LEU A 334 -31.38 9.39 57.96
C LEU A 334 -30.47 8.18 57.99
N GLU A 335 -29.41 8.15 57.17
CA GLU A 335 -28.43 7.08 57.13
C GLU A 335 -27.56 7.07 58.40
N LYS A 336 -27.17 8.25 58.90
CA LYS A 336 -26.51 8.39 60.22
C LYS A 336 -27.44 8.01 61.38
N ASP A 337 -28.72 8.33 61.29
CA ASP A 337 -29.73 7.97 62.29
C ASP A 337 -29.98 6.45 62.27
N LEU A 338 -30.10 5.84 61.09
CA LEU A 338 -30.20 4.39 60.89
C LEU A 338 -28.98 3.65 61.45
N MET A 339 -27.77 4.18 61.21
CA MET A 339 -26.53 3.63 61.77
C MET A 339 -26.51 3.73 63.29
N ARG A 340 -27.02 4.82 63.87
CA ARG A 340 -27.17 4.97 65.32
C ARG A 340 -28.20 4.01 65.91
N GLU A 341 -29.35 3.82 65.25
CA GLU A 341 -30.37 2.86 65.69
C GLU A 341 -29.90 1.41 65.52
N ARG A 342 -29.15 1.09 64.46
CA ARG A 342 -28.48 -0.22 64.32
C ARG A 342 -27.45 -0.44 65.41
N ALA A 343 -26.61 0.55 65.72
CA ALA A 343 -25.64 0.43 66.81
C ALA A 343 -26.31 0.29 68.18
N LYS A 344 -27.43 0.99 68.43
CA LYS A 344 -28.26 0.79 69.63
C LYS A 344 -28.88 -0.60 69.66
N MET A 345 -29.39 -1.11 68.54
CA MET A 345 -29.91 -2.47 68.44
C MET A 345 -28.81 -3.47 68.78
N THR A 346 -27.60 -3.31 68.22
CA THR A 346 -26.46 -4.17 68.53
C THR A 346 -26.07 -4.08 70.01
N ALA A 347 -26.01 -2.88 70.60
CA ALA A 347 -25.69 -2.69 72.00
C ALA A 347 -26.79 -3.23 72.96
N LEU A 348 -28.07 -3.08 72.60
CA LEU A 348 -29.20 -3.64 73.36
C LEU A 348 -29.27 -5.15 73.23
N VAL A 349 -28.90 -5.71 72.06
CA VAL A 349 -28.71 -7.16 71.85
C VAL A 349 -27.55 -7.67 72.70
N GLU A 350 -26.43 -6.95 72.76
CA GLU A 350 -25.29 -7.26 73.64
C GLU A 350 -25.64 -7.13 75.14
N GLU A 351 -26.46 -6.15 75.53
CA GLU A 351 -26.99 -6.02 76.91
C GLU A 351 -28.01 -7.11 77.26
N LEU A 352 -28.81 -7.57 76.31
CA LEU A 352 -29.69 -8.74 76.47
C LEU A 352 -28.88 -10.05 76.59
N GLU A 353 -27.73 -10.13 75.94
CA GLU A 353 -26.81 -11.27 75.99
C GLU A 353 -25.96 -11.28 77.28
N LEU A 354 -25.85 -10.16 78.01
CA LEU A 354 -25.08 -10.05 79.26
C LEU A 354 -25.89 -9.34 80.38
N PRO A 355 -26.67 -10.07 81.19
CA PRO A 355 -27.45 -9.48 82.26
C PRO A 355 -26.55 -9.25 83.47
N LEU A 356 -25.89 -8.10 83.54
CA LEU A 356 -25.17 -7.68 84.75
C LEU A 356 -25.93 -6.56 85.46
N ASN A 357 -26.96 -6.98 86.18
CA ASN A 357 -27.33 -6.31 87.42
C ASN A 357 -26.12 -6.32 88.35
N VAL A 358 -25.80 -5.17 88.98
CA VAL A 358 -25.62 -5.00 90.44
C VAL A 358 -24.92 -3.65 90.80
N HIS A 359 -25.70 -2.76 91.44
CA HIS A 359 -25.37 -1.61 92.34
C HIS A 359 -24.79 -0.31 91.72
N ARG A 360 -25.46 0.86 91.70
CA ARG A 360 -26.14 1.75 92.69
C ARG A 360 -25.16 2.44 93.67
N TRP A 361 -25.38 3.75 93.88
CA TRP A 361 -24.66 4.82 94.64
C TRP A 361 -23.59 5.61 93.83
N ARG A 362 -23.37 6.94 93.89
CA ARG A 362 -24.16 8.21 93.98
C ARG A 362 -23.15 9.39 94.00
N LYS A 363 -23.30 10.43 93.15
CA LYS A 363 -22.77 11.85 93.20
C LYS A 363 -21.23 12.05 93.35
N LEU A 364 -20.54 13.06 92.82
CA LEU A 364 -20.67 14.11 91.80
C LEU A 364 -19.23 14.70 91.70
N GLU A 365 -18.88 15.24 90.53
CA GLU A 365 -17.83 16.26 90.28
C GLU A 365 -16.32 15.89 90.20
N SER A 366 -15.89 15.95 88.94
CA SER A 366 -14.77 16.77 88.43
C SER A 366 -13.41 16.11 88.17
N SER A 367 -12.91 16.42 86.97
CA SER A 367 -11.50 16.52 86.59
C SER A 367 -10.76 15.19 86.45
N ASP A 368 -11.03 14.45 85.37
CA ASP A 368 -10.08 13.43 84.90
C ASP A 368 -9.00 14.11 84.03
N PRO A 369 -7.78 14.33 84.55
CA PRO A 369 -6.73 15.04 83.83
C PRO A 369 -6.26 14.27 82.60
N GLU A 370 -6.40 12.94 82.59
CA GLU A 370 -5.86 12.10 81.51
C GLU A 370 -6.63 12.26 80.19
N ARG A 371 -7.96 12.42 80.26
CA ARG A 371 -8.77 12.67 79.05
C ARG A 371 -8.56 14.08 78.50
N TYR A 372 -8.41 15.07 79.37
CA TYR A 372 -8.05 16.44 78.96
C TYR A 372 -6.63 16.49 78.39
N ASP A 373 -5.69 15.75 78.98
CA ASP A 373 -4.32 15.64 78.48
C ASP A 373 -4.23 14.87 77.16
N LEU A 374 -5.09 13.88 76.94
CA LEU A 374 -5.21 13.17 75.66
C LEU A 374 -5.81 14.07 74.57
N VAL A 375 -6.82 14.88 74.89
CA VAL A 375 -7.37 15.88 73.95
C VAL A 375 -6.34 16.98 73.67
N ARG A 376 -5.59 17.43 74.68
CA ARG A 376 -4.49 18.39 74.53
C ARG A 376 -3.34 17.79 73.71
N LYS A 377 -3.03 16.51 73.87
CA LYS A 377 -2.08 15.77 73.02
C LYS A 377 -2.59 15.63 71.59
N ALA A 378 -3.87 15.31 71.39
CA ALA A 378 -4.47 15.23 70.05
C ALA A 378 -4.41 16.59 69.34
N GLN A 379 -4.75 17.68 70.03
CA GLN A 379 -4.65 19.04 69.49
C GLN A 379 -3.20 19.50 69.29
N SER A 380 -2.26 19.07 70.14
CA SER A 380 -0.82 19.31 69.95
C SER A 380 -0.27 18.53 68.77
N LEU A 381 -0.69 17.28 68.58
CA LEU A 381 -0.30 16.44 67.46
C LEU A 381 -0.89 16.98 66.17
N GLN A 382 -2.13 17.49 66.20
CA GLN A 382 -2.77 18.12 65.05
C GLN A 382 -2.05 19.42 64.64
N ARG A 383 -1.65 20.26 65.61
CA ARG A 383 -0.81 21.44 65.33
C ARG A 383 0.58 21.07 64.81
N ASN A 384 1.20 20.03 65.36
CA ASN A 384 2.47 19.52 64.87
C ASN A 384 2.34 18.93 63.47
N LEU A 385 1.23 18.27 63.16
CA LEU A 385 0.95 17.72 61.84
C LEU A 385 0.81 18.85 60.83
N VAL A 386 0.00 19.88 61.14
CA VAL A 386 -0.18 21.07 60.29
C VAL A 386 1.16 21.76 60.04
N SER A 387 1.95 21.99 61.09
CA SER A 387 3.30 22.58 60.99
C SER A 387 4.27 21.70 60.17
N LYS A 388 4.19 20.37 60.30
CA LYS A 388 4.98 19.44 59.49
C LYS A 388 4.53 19.41 58.03
N THR A 389 3.24 19.52 57.74
CA THR A 389 2.74 19.67 56.35
C THR A 389 3.17 21.00 55.75
N GLU A 390 3.12 22.10 56.50
CA GLU A 390 3.67 23.38 56.03
C GLU A 390 5.18 23.32 55.79
N SER A 391 5.92 22.62 56.67
CA SER A 391 7.35 22.38 56.49
C SER A 391 7.63 21.47 55.29
N ALA A 392 6.78 20.48 55.02
CA ALA A 392 6.87 19.62 53.85
C ALA A 392 6.63 20.42 52.57
N VAL A 393 5.60 21.25 52.52
CA VAL A 393 5.32 22.15 51.39
C VAL A 393 6.47 23.14 51.16
N LYS A 394 7.04 23.72 52.23
CA LYS A 394 8.23 24.59 52.11
C LYS A 394 9.46 23.82 51.62
N LYS A 395 9.63 22.57 52.05
CA LYS A 395 10.72 21.70 51.57
C LYS A 395 10.49 21.29 50.12
N ASP A 396 9.26 21.03 49.70
CA ASP A 396 8.94 20.72 48.31
C ASP A 396 9.17 21.92 47.40
N LEU A 397 8.83 23.13 47.85
CA LEU A 397 9.16 24.36 47.13
C LEU A 397 10.67 24.57 47.02
N LEU A 398 11.41 24.30 48.11
CA LEU A 398 12.88 24.31 48.10
C LEU A 398 13.46 23.20 47.21
N ILE A 399 12.84 22.02 47.15
CA ILE A 399 13.25 20.94 46.26
C ILE A 399 13.03 21.38 44.82
N GLN A 400 11.90 22.00 44.48
CA GLN A 400 11.65 22.54 43.13
C GLN A 400 12.66 23.64 42.76
N GLU A 401 12.99 24.56 43.67
CA GLU A 401 14.04 25.55 43.43
C GLU A 401 15.42 24.90 43.28
N LYS A 402 15.75 23.91 44.11
CA LYS A 402 17.02 23.18 44.03
C LYS A 402 17.09 22.30 42.78
N GLU A 403 15.98 21.74 42.31
CA GLU A 403 15.87 21.02 41.06
C GLU A 403 16.03 21.95 39.86
N LYS A 404 15.43 23.15 39.90
CA LYS A 404 15.64 24.17 38.87
C LYS A 404 17.10 24.61 38.82
N LEU A 405 17.68 24.92 39.97
CA LEU A 405 19.12 25.24 40.08
C LEU A 405 19.99 24.05 39.68
N TYR A 406 19.60 22.82 39.99
CA TYR A 406 20.31 21.61 39.59
C TYR A 406 20.24 21.40 38.07
N ILE A 407 19.11 21.67 37.43
CA ILE A 407 18.95 21.61 35.98
C ILE A 407 19.78 22.72 35.32
N GLU A 408 19.74 23.95 35.84
CA GLU A 408 20.60 25.05 35.36
C GLU A 408 22.08 24.72 35.54
N LEU A 409 22.48 24.19 36.70
CA LEU A 409 23.84 23.76 36.98
C LEU A 409 24.24 22.55 36.12
N LYS A 410 23.33 21.60 35.84
CA LYS A 410 23.53 20.47 34.93
C LYS A 410 23.66 20.94 33.48
N THR A 411 22.98 22.02 33.12
CA THR A 411 23.10 22.66 31.80
C THR A 411 24.43 23.40 31.68
N ILE A 412 24.93 24.01 32.75
CA ILE A 412 26.24 24.66 32.81
C ILE A 412 27.38 23.63 32.88
N LEU A 413 27.25 22.57 33.69
CA LEU A 413 28.19 21.44 33.78
C LEU A 413 28.19 20.61 32.50
N GLY A 414 27.04 20.43 31.85
CA GLY A 414 26.94 19.80 30.53
C GLY A 414 27.59 20.62 29.41
N ARG A 415 27.90 21.90 29.65
CA ARG A 415 28.72 22.75 28.76
C ARG A 415 30.21 22.71 29.10
N GLN A 416 30.60 22.13 30.25
CA GLN A 416 32.01 21.90 30.56
C GLN A 416 32.37 20.46 30.14
N PRO A 417 33.40 20.28 29.29
CA PRO A 417 33.81 18.95 28.89
C PRO A 417 34.36 18.19 30.10
N GLY A 418 33.73 17.06 30.44
CA GLY A 418 34.20 16.16 31.50
C GLY A 418 35.53 15.48 31.16
N PRO A 419 36.18 14.80 32.12
CA PRO A 419 37.45 14.10 31.90
C PRO A 419 37.36 13.01 30.82
N GLU A 420 36.18 12.43 30.62
CA GLU A 420 35.88 11.49 29.53
C GLU A 420 35.96 12.15 28.15
N VAL A 421 35.62 13.44 28.03
CA VAL A 421 35.77 14.19 26.78
C VAL A 421 37.25 14.45 26.50
N ALA A 422 38.08 14.68 27.53
CA ALA A 422 39.52 14.82 27.38
C ALA A 422 40.19 13.50 26.97
N GLU A 423 39.72 12.37 27.49
CA GLU A 423 40.18 11.03 27.12
C GLU A 423 39.73 10.65 25.70
N GLN A 424 38.48 10.97 25.33
CA GLN A 424 38.00 10.84 23.95
C GLN A 424 38.74 11.78 23.00
N LEU A 425 39.09 13.00 23.42
CA LEU A 425 39.90 13.92 22.61
C LEU A 425 41.31 13.37 22.39
N ALA A 426 41.92 12.72 23.38
CA ALA A 426 43.21 12.06 23.22
C ALA A 426 43.14 10.91 22.21
N VAL A 427 42.11 10.06 22.31
CA VAL A 427 41.86 8.97 21.34
C VAL A 427 41.56 9.51 19.94
N TYR A 428 40.77 10.58 19.83
CA TYR A 428 40.48 11.23 18.55
C TYR A 428 41.71 11.92 17.96
N GLN A 429 42.57 12.54 18.77
CA GLN A 429 43.83 13.12 18.32
C GLN A 429 44.80 12.05 17.82
N GLU A 430 44.84 10.88 18.46
CA GLU A 430 45.67 9.76 18.04
C GLU A 430 45.16 9.11 16.75
N ASN A 431 43.85 8.91 16.64
CA ASN A 431 43.20 8.48 15.41
C ASN A 431 43.39 9.49 14.26
N LEU A 432 43.31 10.79 14.56
CA LEU A 432 43.57 11.84 13.58
C LEU A 432 45.02 11.82 13.12
N LYS A 433 45.99 11.62 14.02
CA LYS A 433 47.41 11.42 13.66
C LYS A 433 47.59 10.22 12.73
N HIS A 434 46.94 9.09 13.03
CA HIS A 434 47.00 7.91 12.18
C HIS A 434 46.38 8.15 10.80
N LYS A 435 45.23 8.84 10.75
CA LYS A 435 44.55 9.20 9.50
C LYS A 435 45.33 10.21 8.67
N VAL A 436 45.96 11.21 9.30
CA VAL A 436 46.86 12.16 8.62
C VAL A 436 48.07 11.43 8.04
N LYS A 437 48.63 10.44 8.74
CA LYS A 437 49.73 9.62 8.22
C LYS A 437 49.29 8.77 7.02
N GLN A 438 48.11 8.15 7.08
CA GLN A 438 47.52 7.44 5.94
C GLN A 438 47.28 8.37 4.74
N MET A 439 46.75 9.56 5.00
CA MET A 439 46.43 10.52 3.95
C MET A 439 47.70 11.05 3.27
N ARG A 440 48.79 11.28 4.03
CA ARG A 440 50.10 11.63 3.47
C ARG A 440 50.73 10.49 2.66
N ALA A 441 50.53 9.23 3.08
CA ALA A 441 50.98 8.09 2.29
C ALA A 441 50.21 7.99 0.97
N MET A 442 48.90 8.21 1.00
CA MET A 442 48.08 8.28 -0.22
C MET A 442 48.44 9.48 -1.09
N GLU A 443 48.77 10.64 -0.52
CA GLU A 443 49.28 11.80 -1.29
C GLU A 443 50.61 11.49 -1.97
N ALA A 444 51.51 10.75 -1.32
CA ALA A 444 52.77 10.32 -1.91
C ALA A 444 52.53 9.33 -3.06
N GLU A 445 51.65 8.33 -2.88
CA GLU A 445 51.26 7.40 -3.95
C GLU A 445 50.60 8.15 -5.12
N LEU A 446 49.72 9.11 -4.83
CA LEU A 446 49.06 9.92 -5.85
C LEU A 446 50.05 10.84 -6.57
N GLY A 447 51.10 11.30 -5.89
CA GLY A 447 52.24 12.00 -6.48
C GLY A 447 53.03 11.12 -7.45
N MET A 448 53.29 9.86 -7.07
CA MET A 448 53.94 8.88 -7.96
C MET A 448 53.08 8.59 -9.19
N TYR A 449 51.77 8.40 -9.04
CA TYR A 449 50.86 8.20 -10.16
C TYR A 449 50.80 9.43 -11.08
N LYS A 450 50.84 10.64 -10.52
CA LYS A 450 50.93 11.88 -11.33
C LYS A 450 52.22 11.92 -12.16
N GLN A 451 53.37 11.61 -11.57
CA GLN A 451 54.63 11.50 -12.32
C GLN A 451 54.58 10.43 -13.41
N GLN A 452 53.95 9.28 -13.13
CA GLN A 452 53.79 8.22 -14.12
C GLN A 452 52.88 8.64 -15.28
N VAL A 453 51.81 9.38 -15.00
CA VAL A 453 50.94 9.97 -16.02
C VAL A 453 51.70 11.01 -16.86
N ASP A 454 52.54 11.83 -16.25
CA ASP A 454 53.32 12.83 -16.97
C ASP A 454 54.43 12.21 -17.83
N LEU A 455 55.04 11.11 -17.38
CA LEU A 455 55.92 10.26 -18.21
C LEU A 455 55.16 9.69 -19.42
N PHE A 456 53.96 9.14 -19.21
CA PHE A 456 53.15 8.64 -20.31
C PHE A 456 52.70 9.73 -21.27
N LYS A 457 52.42 10.95 -20.79
CA LYS A 457 52.14 12.08 -21.67
C LYS A 457 53.36 12.44 -22.51
N SER A 458 54.54 12.50 -21.91
CA SER A 458 55.80 12.75 -22.63
C SER A 458 56.06 11.67 -23.69
N ASP A 459 55.82 10.39 -23.36
CA ASP A 459 55.97 9.28 -24.32
C ASP A 459 54.94 9.36 -25.46
N ILE A 460 53.69 9.74 -25.15
CA ILE A 460 52.65 9.96 -26.15
C ILE A 460 53.00 11.16 -27.04
N GLU A 461 53.55 12.23 -26.47
CA GLU A 461 54.00 13.40 -27.22
C GLU A 461 55.17 13.03 -28.14
N ALA A 462 56.17 12.33 -27.64
CA ALA A 462 57.30 11.83 -28.42
C ALA A 462 56.85 10.87 -29.53
N ALA A 463 55.90 9.96 -29.25
CA ALA A 463 55.32 9.06 -30.24
C ALA A 463 54.50 9.83 -31.29
N ASN A 464 53.75 10.85 -30.88
CA ASN A 464 53.00 11.73 -31.79
C ASN A 464 53.94 12.60 -32.63
N GLU A 465 55.08 13.00 -32.09
CA GLU A 465 56.10 13.77 -32.79
C GLU A 465 56.86 12.90 -33.80
N ALA A 466 57.20 11.67 -33.42
CA ALA A 466 57.71 10.65 -34.33
C ALA A 466 56.69 10.34 -35.43
N MET A 467 55.40 10.23 -35.09
CA MET A 467 54.33 10.01 -36.07
C MET A 467 54.12 11.23 -36.97
N ARG A 468 54.24 12.45 -36.45
CA ARG A 468 54.23 13.70 -37.22
C ARG A 468 55.43 13.77 -38.15
N ALA A 469 56.63 13.43 -37.68
CA ALA A 469 57.85 13.38 -38.49
C ALA A 469 57.73 12.30 -39.58
N LEU A 470 57.17 11.13 -39.27
CA LEU A 470 56.91 10.06 -40.23
C LEU A 470 55.85 10.47 -41.25
N ARG A 471 54.78 11.15 -40.83
CA ARG A 471 53.77 11.73 -41.72
C ARG A 471 54.35 12.83 -42.59
N GLN A 472 55.20 13.71 -42.06
CA GLN A 472 55.89 14.73 -42.84
C GLN A 472 56.85 14.10 -43.84
N ARG A 473 57.58 13.05 -43.46
CA ARG A 473 58.42 12.25 -44.37
C ARG A 473 57.57 11.59 -45.45
N TRP A 474 56.43 11.00 -45.10
CA TRP A 474 55.53 10.36 -46.05
C TRP A 474 54.82 11.36 -46.97
N VAL A 475 54.40 12.53 -46.45
CA VAL A 475 53.82 13.62 -47.25
C VAL A 475 54.87 14.28 -48.13
N ALA A 476 56.10 14.43 -47.65
CA ALA A 476 57.23 14.88 -48.44
C ALA A 476 57.57 13.86 -49.53
N ASP A 477 57.55 12.55 -49.24
CA ASP A 477 57.73 11.47 -50.20
C ASP A 477 56.58 11.36 -51.19
N GLN A 478 55.34 11.68 -50.79
CA GLN A 478 54.16 11.73 -51.67
C GLN A 478 54.16 12.97 -52.58
N ARG A 479 54.59 14.14 -52.07
CA ARG A 479 54.81 15.35 -52.91
C ARG A 479 55.97 15.14 -53.86
N ARG A 480 57.06 14.54 -53.37
CA ARG A 480 58.17 14.05 -54.18
C ARG A 480 57.68 13.07 -55.22
N SER A 481 56.82 12.12 -54.86
CA SER A 481 56.14 11.18 -55.77
C SER A 481 54.94 11.75 -56.55
N LYS A 482 54.75 13.08 -56.55
CA LYS A 482 53.85 13.79 -57.48
C LYS A 482 54.54 14.73 -58.48
N MET A 483 55.88 14.88 -58.42
CA MET A 483 56.65 15.82 -59.24
C MET A 483 57.49 15.22 -60.41
N LYS A 484 58.04 13.99 -60.36
CA LYS A 484 58.67 13.26 -61.51
C LYS A 484 57.80 12.70 -62.67
N GLN A 485 56.48 12.57 -62.66
CA GLN A 485 55.75 12.09 -63.85
C GLN A 485 54.75 13.18 -64.29
N GLY A 486 55.12 13.81 -65.40
CA GLY A 486 54.42 14.85 -66.17
C GLY A 486 55.15 16.20 -66.10
N GLY A 487 56.03 16.61 -67.01
CA GLY A 487 56.52 16.09 -68.30
C GLY A 487 57.50 17.12 -68.88
N SER A 488 58.40 16.72 -69.76
CA SER A 488 59.37 17.59 -70.46
C SER A 488 58.69 18.76 -71.19
N GLY A 489 59.19 19.97 -70.92
CA GLY A 489 58.86 21.22 -71.61
C GLY A 489 59.32 22.41 -70.77
N SER A 490 60.58 22.81 -70.98
CA SER A 490 61.19 24.15 -70.76
C SER A 490 60.28 25.20 -70.10
N ASP A 491 60.66 25.85 -69.00
CA ASP A 491 61.94 26.52 -68.80
C ASP A 491 62.18 26.78 -67.30
N GLU A 492 63.45 26.92 -66.95
CA GLU A 492 63.99 27.42 -65.66
C GLU A 492 63.75 26.58 -64.39
N THR A 493 64.74 26.19 -63.58
CA THR A 493 66.21 26.23 -63.58
C THR A 493 66.57 25.24 -62.44
N ILE A 494 67.09 24.04 -62.71
CA ILE A 494 68.50 23.63 -62.90
C ILE A 494 69.31 23.55 -61.58
N ASN A 495 69.99 22.39 -61.42
CA ASN A 495 71.10 22.00 -60.52
C ASN A 495 70.73 21.30 -59.19
N LEU A 496 71.16 20.08 -58.85
CA LEU A 496 72.25 19.22 -59.36
C LEU A 496 71.89 17.72 -59.23
N THR A 497 72.19 17.01 -60.31
CA THR A 497 72.22 15.56 -60.55
C THR A 497 73.33 14.85 -59.78
N ALA A 498 73.10 13.55 -59.53
CA ALA A 498 74.02 12.60 -58.92
C ALA A 498 75.34 12.44 -59.70
N ASN A 499 76.47 12.53 -58.97
CA ASN A 499 77.71 11.82 -59.29
C ASN A 499 77.72 10.53 -58.49
N THR A 500 77.36 9.44 -59.17
CA THR A 500 78.17 8.22 -59.35
C THR A 500 79.09 7.75 -58.23
N TRP A 501 78.95 6.44 -57.93
CA TRP A 501 79.68 5.64 -56.92
C TRP A 501 79.39 6.12 -55.56
N ASP A 502 79.35 5.26 -54.54
CA ASP A 502 79.21 5.85 -53.22
C ASP A 502 77.96 6.78 -53.29
N SER A 503 78.06 8.05 -52.91
CA SER A 503 77.30 9.17 -53.51
C SER A 503 76.34 8.87 -54.70
N SER A 504 75.01 8.85 -54.52
CA SER A 504 74.06 8.95 -55.67
C SER A 504 72.59 9.17 -55.25
N SER A 505 72.06 10.34 -55.61
CA SER A 505 70.70 10.90 -55.39
C SER A 505 69.69 10.44 -56.50
N PRO A 506 68.45 10.97 -56.69
CA PRO A 506 67.27 11.18 -55.83
C PRO A 506 65.84 10.88 -56.47
N VAL A 507 64.79 10.87 -55.61
CA VAL A 507 63.41 11.49 -55.63
C VAL A 507 62.33 11.25 -56.72
N GLY A 508 61.40 10.32 -56.49
CA GLY A 508 59.94 10.14 -56.83
C GLY A 508 59.14 10.80 -57.98
N ALA A 509 58.21 10.04 -58.63
CA ALA A 509 56.77 10.38 -58.89
C ALA A 509 56.07 9.98 -60.21
N THR A 510 54.73 9.80 -60.04
CA THR A 510 53.45 10.05 -60.78
C THR A 510 52.74 9.23 -61.89
N ALA A 511 51.44 9.12 -61.68
CA ALA A 511 50.42 8.93 -62.72
C ALA A 511 50.25 7.46 -63.13
N SER A 512 49.44 6.83 -62.28
CA SER A 512 48.13 6.32 -62.68
C SER A 512 47.99 5.89 -64.13
N ALA A 513 47.84 4.58 -64.28
CA ALA A 513 46.63 4.02 -64.84
C ALA A 513 46.59 2.63 -64.18
N ASP A 514 45.78 2.50 -63.15
CA ASP A 514 44.44 1.96 -63.34
C ASP A 514 44.46 0.42 -63.22
N THR A 515 43.36 -0.06 -62.68
CA THR A 515 42.78 -1.36 -62.99
C THR A 515 43.20 -2.65 -62.28
N MET A 516 44.32 -2.78 -61.54
CA MET A 516 44.60 -4.12 -60.92
C MET A 516 45.14 -4.19 -59.48
N ALA A 517 45.64 -3.09 -58.89
CA ALA A 517 46.16 -3.10 -57.51
C ALA A 517 45.09 -2.87 -56.41
N GLY A 518 43.89 -2.46 -56.81
CA GLY A 518 42.75 -2.26 -55.90
C GLY A 518 42.14 -3.58 -55.40
N ALA A 519 42.28 -4.70 -56.12
CA ALA A 519 41.61 -5.95 -55.77
C ALA A 519 42.43 -6.86 -54.82
N LEU A 520 43.76 -6.86 -54.92
CA LEU A 520 44.61 -7.82 -54.17
C LEU A 520 45.21 -7.25 -52.88
N SER A 521 45.43 -5.93 -52.79
CA SER A 521 45.80 -5.26 -51.52
C SER A 521 44.59 -5.11 -50.59
N VAL A 522 43.40 -4.89 -51.15
CA VAL A 522 42.12 -4.98 -50.44
C VAL A 522 41.89 -6.41 -49.96
N LEU A 523 42.30 -7.46 -50.69
CA LEU A 523 42.15 -8.83 -50.22
C LEU A 523 43.06 -9.18 -49.03
N ALA A 524 44.31 -8.69 -49.01
CA ALA A 524 45.27 -8.94 -47.93
C ALA A 524 44.99 -8.11 -46.67
N VAL A 525 44.61 -6.83 -46.84
CA VAL A 525 44.14 -5.98 -45.73
C VAL A 525 42.75 -6.42 -45.27
N ALA A 526 41.89 -6.93 -46.16
CA ALA A 526 40.64 -7.58 -45.76
C ALA A 526 40.89 -8.92 -45.06
N THR A 527 41.93 -9.70 -45.37
CA THR A 527 42.21 -10.91 -44.58
C THR A 527 42.77 -10.59 -43.19
N ALA A 528 43.57 -9.53 -43.06
CA ALA A 528 44.05 -9.02 -41.76
C ALA A 528 42.93 -8.33 -40.95
N ALA A 529 42.06 -7.57 -41.61
CA ALA A 529 40.88 -6.96 -41.02
C ALA A 529 39.85 -8.02 -40.65
N VAL A 530 39.55 -9.00 -41.51
CA VAL A 530 38.64 -10.13 -41.23
C VAL A 530 39.19 -11.07 -40.18
N THR A 531 40.51 -11.23 -40.01
CA THR A 531 41.07 -11.97 -38.85
C THR A 531 41.05 -11.15 -37.55
N ARG A 532 41.12 -9.81 -37.63
CA ARG A 532 40.94 -8.91 -36.47
C ARG A 532 39.46 -8.73 -36.11
N GLU A 533 38.56 -8.71 -37.09
CA GLU A 533 37.10 -8.74 -36.99
C GLU A 533 36.66 -10.13 -36.55
N ARG A 534 37.27 -11.24 -37.00
CA ARG A 534 37.01 -12.59 -36.45
C ARG A 534 37.57 -12.76 -35.06
N ARG A 535 38.69 -12.14 -34.67
CA ARG A 535 39.19 -12.19 -33.27
C ARG A 535 38.37 -11.27 -32.35
N ARG A 536 37.88 -10.13 -32.84
CA ARG A 536 36.96 -9.23 -32.14
C ARG A 536 35.55 -9.82 -32.10
N ALA A 537 35.07 -10.44 -33.16
CA ALA A 537 33.83 -11.20 -33.23
C ALA A 537 33.94 -12.54 -32.53
N SER A 538 35.12 -13.14 -32.34
CA SER A 538 35.32 -14.33 -31.50
C SER A 538 35.54 -13.97 -30.03
N ARG A 539 35.95 -12.72 -29.71
CA ARG A 539 35.94 -12.16 -28.35
C ARG A 539 34.57 -11.60 -27.96
N VAL A 540 33.84 -11.00 -28.89
CA VAL A 540 32.44 -10.56 -28.75
C VAL A 540 31.50 -11.76 -28.86
N ALA A 541 31.82 -12.80 -29.65
CA ALA A 541 31.13 -14.08 -29.59
C ALA A 541 31.58 -14.91 -28.41
N ARG A 542 32.84 -14.87 -27.91
CA ARG A 542 33.17 -15.47 -26.59
C ARG A 542 32.47 -14.73 -25.46
N ALA A 543 32.38 -13.40 -25.49
CA ALA A 543 31.62 -12.62 -24.51
C ALA A 543 30.11 -12.89 -24.63
N LYS A 544 29.54 -12.95 -25.84
CA LYS A 544 28.14 -13.35 -26.08
C LYS A 544 27.85 -14.83 -25.85
N MET A 545 28.86 -15.71 -25.94
CA MET A 545 28.76 -17.16 -25.69
C MET A 545 28.98 -17.47 -24.21
N ILE A 546 29.71 -16.63 -23.47
CA ILE A 546 29.78 -16.63 -22.00
C ILE A 546 28.45 -16.14 -21.41
N VAL A 547 27.78 -15.16 -22.04
CA VAL A 547 26.44 -14.69 -21.63
C VAL A 547 25.32 -15.72 -21.92
N ARG A 548 25.54 -16.73 -22.75
CA ARG A 548 24.56 -17.83 -22.96
C ARG A 548 24.56 -18.92 -21.88
N ARG A 549 25.35 -18.77 -20.81
CA ARG A 549 25.33 -19.66 -19.62
C ARG A 549 25.02 -18.92 -18.31
N GLY A 550 24.56 -17.67 -18.39
CA GLY A 550 24.05 -16.95 -17.22
C GLY A 550 22.60 -17.32 -16.91
N VAL A 551 22.20 -17.19 -15.65
CA VAL A 551 20.80 -17.40 -15.24
C VAL A 551 19.93 -16.32 -15.90
N ARG A 552 18.89 -16.73 -16.62
CA ARG A 552 17.91 -15.80 -17.19
C ARG A 552 16.96 -15.35 -16.08
N VAL A 553 16.80 -14.04 -15.94
CA VAL A 553 16.07 -13.42 -14.84
C VAL A 553 14.90 -12.57 -15.36
N LEU A 554 13.77 -12.67 -14.69
CA LEU A 554 12.59 -11.82 -14.81
C LEU A 554 12.57 -10.84 -13.64
N LEU A 555 12.39 -9.55 -13.91
CA LEU A 555 12.25 -8.54 -12.86
C LEU A 555 10.78 -8.19 -12.68
N ALA A 556 10.25 -8.39 -11.49
CA ALA A 556 8.89 -8.05 -11.11
C ALA A 556 8.90 -6.86 -10.15
N ILE A 557 8.16 -5.81 -10.48
CA ILE A 557 8.05 -4.59 -9.68
C ILE A 557 6.61 -4.45 -9.21
N ASP A 558 6.39 -4.47 -7.91
CA ASP A 558 5.07 -4.33 -7.27
C ASP A 558 4.97 -2.95 -6.61
N ILE A 559 4.14 -2.08 -7.19
CA ILE A 559 3.90 -0.71 -6.74
C ILE A 559 2.63 -0.71 -5.87
N GLY A 560 2.78 -1.04 -4.59
CA GLY A 560 1.69 -1.04 -3.60
C GLY A 560 1.47 0.33 -2.95
N SER A 561 0.34 0.50 -2.27
CA SER A 561 -0.01 1.76 -1.58
C SER A 561 0.78 2.02 -0.30
N SER A 562 1.30 0.96 0.34
CA SER A 562 2.10 1.02 1.58
C SER A 562 3.56 0.56 1.42
N SER A 563 3.89 -0.05 0.29
CA SER A 563 5.27 -0.40 -0.05
C SER A 563 5.47 -0.61 -1.54
N VAL A 564 6.67 -0.27 -2.04
CA VAL A 564 7.15 -0.69 -3.35
C VAL A 564 8.09 -1.88 -3.17
N ARG A 565 7.92 -2.92 -4.01
CA ARG A 565 8.78 -4.11 -4.02
C ARG A 565 9.40 -4.31 -5.39
N CYS A 566 10.61 -4.86 -5.39
CA CYS A 566 11.28 -5.31 -6.60
C CYS A 566 11.86 -6.69 -6.34
N SER A 567 11.49 -7.65 -7.18
CA SER A 567 11.83 -9.06 -7.02
C SER A 567 12.38 -9.65 -8.31
N ALA A 568 13.47 -10.42 -8.21
CA ALA A 568 14.06 -11.12 -9.34
C ALA A 568 13.66 -12.60 -9.33
N TYR A 569 13.16 -13.12 -10.44
CA TYR A 569 12.76 -14.52 -10.61
C TYR A 569 13.53 -15.19 -11.73
N THR A 570 13.77 -16.50 -11.64
CA THR A 570 14.28 -17.29 -12.76
C THR A 570 13.19 -17.52 -13.80
N VAL A 571 13.60 -17.69 -15.06
CA VAL A 571 12.69 -18.11 -16.13
C VAL A 571 12.38 -19.59 -15.98
N GLY A 572 11.10 -19.94 -15.86
CA GLY A 572 10.63 -21.31 -15.68
C GLY A 572 9.12 -21.39 -15.47
N SER A 573 8.60 -22.61 -15.38
CA SER A 573 7.21 -22.86 -15.02
C SER A 573 7.17 -23.86 -13.86
N PRO A 574 6.95 -23.41 -12.60
CA PRO A 574 6.77 -22.02 -12.19
C PRO A 574 8.09 -21.22 -12.13
N PRO A 575 8.05 -19.88 -12.26
CA PRO A 575 9.19 -19.01 -11.96
C PRO A 575 9.62 -19.14 -10.50
N MET A 576 10.93 -19.11 -10.22
CA MET A 576 11.44 -19.22 -8.85
C MET A 576 12.11 -17.92 -8.40
N LEU A 577 11.79 -17.45 -7.20
CA LEU A 577 12.43 -16.27 -6.62
C LEU A 577 13.94 -16.51 -6.49
N VAL A 578 14.74 -15.61 -7.03
CA VAL A 578 16.18 -15.59 -6.77
C VAL A 578 16.36 -15.21 -5.29
N PRO A 579 17.03 -16.04 -4.47
CA PRO A 579 17.10 -15.81 -3.03
C PRO A 579 17.59 -14.39 -2.72
N GLY A 580 17.18 -13.77 -1.60
CA GLY A 580 17.61 -12.42 -1.20
C GLY A 580 17.20 -11.26 -2.14
N CYS A 581 16.73 -11.53 -3.34
CA CYS A 581 16.34 -10.50 -4.30
C CYS A 581 14.88 -10.04 -4.15
N ALA A 582 14.16 -10.45 -3.09
CA ALA A 582 12.86 -9.88 -2.73
C ALA A 582 13.06 -8.62 -1.88
N VAL A 583 13.18 -7.47 -2.55
CA VAL A 583 13.37 -6.17 -1.90
C VAL A 583 12.03 -5.52 -1.64
N GLN A 584 11.84 -5.00 -0.42
CA GLN A 584 10.67 -4.19 -0.04
C GLN A 584 11.10 -2.84 0.54
N LEU A 585 10.46 -1.77 0.09
CA LEU A 585 10.56 -0.42 0.65
C LEU A 585 9.20 0.05 1.14
N LYS A 586 9.04 0.18 2.46
CA LYS A 586 7.82 0.71 3.07
C LYS A 586 7.72 2.23 2.91
N HIS A 587 6.52 2.74 2.68
CA HIS A 587 6.26 4.17 2.51
C HIS A 587 4.80 4.55 2.87
N ALA A 588 4.52 5.85 2.92
CA ALA A 588 3.18 6.42 3.03
C ALA A 588 3.01 7.53 1.98
N ILE A 589 2.86 7.14 0.70
CA ILE A 589 2.78 8.07 -0.44
C ILE A 589 1.35 8.48 -0.77
N VAL A 590 0.36 7.66 -0.38
CA VAL A 590 -1.06 7.97 -0.53
C VAL A 590 -1.43 8.89 0.64
N LYS A 591 -1.85 10.10 0.30
CA LYS A 591 -2.28 11.13 1.25
C LYS A 591 -3.71 10.85 1.74
N GLU A 592 -4.13 11.59 2.77
CA GLU A 592 -5.49 11.50 3.34
C GLU A 592 -6.59 11.85 2.32
N ASP A 593 -6.28 12.71 1.34
CA ASP A 593 -7.19 13.05 0.22
C ASP A 593 -7.28 11.94 -0.85
N GLY A 594 -6.58 10.81 -0.65
CA GLY A 594 -6.55 9.68 -1.57
C GLY A 594 -5.72 9.92 -2.84
N THR A 595 -4.84 10.93 -2.84
CA THR A 595 -3.92 11.20 -3.96
C THR A 595 -2.48 10.83 -3.64
N ALA A 596 -1.64 10.64 -4.66
CA ALA A 596 -0.19 10.41 -4.50
C ALA A 596 0.65 11.27 -5.45
N ASP A 597 1.91 11.53 -5.09
CA ASP A 597 2.88 12.23 -5.93
C ASP A 597 3.61 11.25 -6.85
N ALA A 598 3.39 11.36 -8.16
CA ALA A 598 3.96 10.47 -9.17
C ALA A 598 5.49 10.43 -9.16
N GLU A 599 6.17 11.56 -8.96
CA GLU A 599 7.65 11.59 -8.96
C GLU A 599 8.22 10.90 -7.72
N GLN A 600 7.55 11.05 -6.57
CA GLN A 600 7.94 10.31 -5.36
C GLN A 600 7.79 8.80 -5.54
N VAL A 601 6.72 8.34 -6.19
CA VAL A 601 6.54 6.91 -6.50
C VAL A 601 7.65 6.40 -7.42
N ILE A 602 7.97 7.14 -8.48
CA ILE A 602 9.03 6.76 -9.43
C ILE A 602 10.38 6.66 -8.72
N LEU A 603 10.71 7.59 -7.83
CA LEU A 603 11.95 7.53 -7.05
C LEU A 603 12.02 6.31 -6.13
N LEU A 604 10.90 5.90 -5.54
CA LEU A 604 10.82 4.68 -4.72
C LEU A 604 10.98 3.41 -5.57
N VAL A 605 10.39 3.38 -6.76
CA VAL A 605 10.58 2.29 -7.73
C VAL A 605 12.05 2.19 -8.14
N ASP A 606 12.67 3.31 -8.51
CA ASP A 606 14.09 3.36 -8.85
C ASP A 606 14.97 2.86 -7.69
N ALA A 607 14.68 3.26 -6.46
CA ALA A 607 15.42 2.81 -5.27
C ALA A 607 15.23 1.31 -4.98
N ALA A 608 14.03 0.75 -5.23
CA ALA A 608 13.78 -0.69 -5.08
C ALA A 608 14.55 -1.49 -6.11
N VAL A 609 14.62 -1.00 -7.36
CA VAL A 609 15.38 -1.61 -8.45
C VAL A 609 16.89 -1.53 -8.19
N ASP A 610 17.41 -0.38 -7.72
CA ASP A 610 18.82 -0.24 -7.33
C ASP A 610 19.23 -1.30 -6.30
N LYS A 611 18.41 -1.48 -5.26
CA LYS A 611 18.64 -2.49 -4.22
C LYS A 611 18.57 -3.91 -4.78
N CYS A 612 17.56 -4.22 -5.60
CA CYS A 612 17.41 -5.55 -6.19
C CYS A 612 18.61 -5.91 -7.10
N PHE A 613 19.08 -4.96 -7.91
CA PHE A 613 20.31 -5.16 -8.69
C PHE A 613 21.57 -5.21 -7.82
N GLY A 614 21.60 -4.49 -6.69
CA GLY A 614 22.64 -4.66 -5.67
C GLY A 614 22.75 -6.11 -5.19
N GLU A 615 21.61 -6.71 -4.83
CA GLU A 615 21.53 -8.11 -4.40
C GLU A 615 21.89 -9.10 -5.53
N LEU A 616 21.45 -8.84 -6.76
CA LEU A 616 21.82 -9.66 -7.92
C LEU A 616 23.33 -9.62 -8.21
N ARG A 617 23.97 -8.44 -8.11
CA ARG A 617 25.42 -8.29 -8.29
C ARG A 617 26.21 -8.95 -7.16
N ALA A 618 25.75 -8.83 -5.91
CA ALA A 618 26.39 -9.42 -4.74
C ALA A 618 26.48 -10.96 -4.79
N ARG A 619 25.66 -11.60 -5.63
CA ARG A 619 25.66 -13.06 -5.80
C ARG A 619 26.77 -13.60 -6.69
N GLU A 620 27.49 -12.75 -7.42
CA GLU A 620 28.56 -13.13 -8.35
C GLU A 620 28.14 -14.16 -9.43
N VAL A 621 26.83 -14.37 -9.64
CA VAL A 621 26.30 -15.23 -10.69
C VAL A 621 26.08 -14.40 -11.94
N ALA A 622 26.65 -14.82 -13.06
CA ALA A 622 26.34 -14.24 -14.36
C ALA A 622 24.83 -14.37 -14.62
N HIS A 623 24.15 -13.25 -14.82
CA HIS A 623 22.72 -13.19 -15.05
C HIS A 623 22.39 -12.27 -16.23
N ALA A 624 21.22 -12.48 -16.83
CA ALA A 624 20.68 -11.62 -17.87
C ALA A 624 19.20 -11.35 -17.57
N VAL A 625 18.83 -10.09 -17.40
CA VAL A 625 17.43 -9.69 -17.25
C VAL A 625 16.79 -9.74 -18.63
N ILE A 626 15.75 -10.55 -18.81
CA ILE A 626 15.09 -10.72 -20.11
C ILE A 626 13.81 -9.91 -20.25
N ALA A 627 13.12 -9.68 -19.13
CA ALA A 627 11.87 -8.94 -19.11
C ALA A 627 11.68 -8.25 -17.76
N VAL A 628 11.03 -7.09 -17.79
CA VAL A 628 10.57 -6.36 -16.61
C VAL A 628 9.06 -6.22 -16.70
N GLY A 629 8.37 -6.54 -15.62
CA GLY A 629 6.92 -6.40 -15.49
C GLY A 629 6.56 -5.62 -14.25
N PHE A 630 5.38 -5.00 -14.29
CA PHE A 630 4.85 -4.19 -13.20
C PHE A 630 3.53 -4.76 -12.70
N ALA A 631 3.32 -4.69 -11.39
CA ALA A 631 2.01 -4.71 -10.77
C ALA A 631 1.82 -3.38 -10.04
N CYS A 632 0.60 -2.86 -10.01
CA CYS A 632 0.30 -1.62 -9.29
C CYS A 632 -1.08 -1.70 -8.65
N PHE A 633 -1.25 -1.04 -7.51
CA PHE A 633 -2.55 -0.90 -6.86
C PHE A 633 -3.63 -0.38 -7.83
N GLY A 634 -4.85 -0.89 -7.69
CA GLY A 634 -5.98 -0.51 -8.54
C GLY A 634 -6.30 0.98 -8.49
N MET A 635 -6.72 1.56 -9.63
CA MET A 635 -6.92 3.00 -9.85
C MET A 635 -5.66 3.84 -9.53
N ASN A 636 -4.91 4.27 -10.56
CA ASN A 636 -3.66 5.05 -10.40
C ASN A 636 -3.45 6.05 -11.56
N LEU A 637 -4.51 6.76 -11.93
CA LEU A 637 -4.53 7.61 -13.12
C LEU A 637 -3.79 8.95 -12.88
N VAL A 638 -2.94 9.37 -13.82
CA VAL A 638 -2.19 10.63 -13.76
C VAL A 638 -2.18 11.35 -15.10
N GLY A 639 -2.42 12.66 -15.07
CA GLY A 639 -2.36 13.53 -16.24
C GLY A 639 -0.93 14.04 -16.46
N VAL A 640 -0.43 13.90 -17.68
CA VAL A 640 0.88 14.38 -18.10
C VAL A 640 0.78 15.47 -19.16
N ASN A 641 1.77 16.35 -19.19
CA ASN A 641 1.85 17.44 -20.16
C ASN A 641 2.50 16.99 -21.48
N ALA A 642 2.69 17.94 -22.42
CA ALA A 642 3.30 17.66 -23.72
C ALA A 642 4.73 17.07 -23.65
N SER A 643 5.47 17.33 -22.56
CA SER A 643 6.81 16.80 -22.32
C SER A 643 6.81 15.47 -21.56
N GLY A 644 5.63 14.87 -21.29
CA GLY A 644 5.51 13.63 -20.54
C GLY A 644 5.70 13.77 -19.02
N LYS A 645 5.74 15.01 -18.50
CA LYS A 645 5.88 15.26 -17.06
C LYS A 645 4.51 15.24 -16.37
N PRO A 646 4.37 14.63 -15.18
CA PRO A 646 3.14 14.71 -14.38
C PRO A 646 2.73 16.16 -14.10
N CYS A 647 1.45 16.46 -14.30
CA CYS A 647 0.85 17.79 -14.04
C CYS A 647 -0.43 17.72 -13.19
N THR A 648 -0.89 16.51 -12.86
CA THR A 648 -1.88 16.23 -11.82
C THR A 648 -1.22 15.37 -10.74
N PRO A 649 -1.81 15.26 -9.54
CA PRO A 649 -1.51 14.13 -8.67
C PRO A 649 -1.94 12.81 -9.33
N VAL A 650 -1.48 11.70 -8.77
CA VAL A 650 -2.00 10.36 -9.06
C VAL A 650 -3.30 10.19 -8.30
N PHE A 651 -4.38 9.95 -9.02
CA PHE A 651 -5.69 9.61 -8.47
C PHE A 651 -5.71 8.14 -8.08
N THR A 652 -5.95 7.85 -6.79
CA THR A 652 -5.90 6.47 -6.26
C THR A 652 -7.27 5.94 -5.84
N TYR A 653 -7.40 4.63 -5.64
CA TYR A 653 -8.63 4.02 -5.12
C TYR A 653 -9.09 4.56 -3.76
N ALA A 654 -8.17 5.18 -3.00
CA ALA A 654 -8.41 5.73 -1.66
C ALA A 654 -8.97 7.16 -1.68
N GLY A 655 -9.29 7.72 -2.87
CA GLY A 655 -10.04 8.98 -2.98
C GLY A 655 -11.28 8.93 -2.10
N SER A 656 -11.31 9.78 -1.07
CA SER A 656 -12.22 9.64 0.07
C SER A 656 -13.69 9.64 -0.34
N SER A 657 -14.37 8.57 0.03
CA SER A 657 -15.64 8.63 0.72
C SER A 657 -15.40 9.01 2.19
N GLY A 658 -16.04 10.07 2.68
CA GLY A 658 -16.21 10.27 4.12
C GLY A 658 -15.02 10.79 4.95
N ALA A 659 -14.10 11.56 4.40
CA ALA A 659 -13.26 12.42 5.23
C ALA A 659 -13.97 13.76 5.42
N SER A 660 -14.63 13.94 6.57
CA SER A 660 -15.02 15.26 7.06
C SER A 660 -13.85 16.22 6.81
N CYS A 661 -14.08 17.25 6.00
CA CYS A 661 -13.21 18.41 6.00
C CYS A 661 -13.11 18.89 7.46
N GLY A 662 -11.96 18.69 8.11
CA GLY A 662 -11.51 19.66 9.10
C GLY A 662 -11.57 21.03 8.42
N PRO A 663 -12.05 22.08 9.11
CA PRO A 663 -12.41 23.34 8.46
C PRO A 663 -11.18 23.91 7.75
N SER A 664 -11.16 23.83 6.42
CA SER A 664 -10.29 24.68 5.63
C SER A 664 -10.87 26.08 5.72
N SER A 665 -10.16 26.93 6.45
CA SER A 665 -10.27 28.38 6.50
C SER A 665 -10.62 29.00 5.14
N SER A 666 -11.89 29.32 4.94
CA SER A 666 -12.35 30.46 4.14
C SER A 666 -13.79 30.80 4.55
N PRO A 667 -14.11 32.08 4.81
CA PRO A 667 -15.38 32.47 5.40
C PRO A 667 -16.52 32.45 4.35
N PRO A 668 -17.75 32.14 4.77
CA PRO A 668 -18.91 32.25 3.89
C PRO A 668 -19.28 33.72 3.62
N PRO A 669 -19.67 34.10 2.39
CA PRO A 669 -20.37 35.35 2.13
C PRO A 669 -21.83 35.26 2.65
N PRO A 670 -22.44 36.39 3.06
CA PRO A 670 -23.73 36.40 3.74
C PRO A 670 -24.91 36.21 2.76
N ALA A 671 -25.90 35.40 3.16
CA ALA A 671 -27.20 35.36 2.53
C ALA A 671 -28.13 36.43 3.15
N GLY A 672 -28.62 37.33 2.32
CA GLY A 672 -29.71 38.26 2.62
C GLY A 672 -30.21 38.88 1.32
N GLY A 673 -31.32 38.37 0.79
CA GLY A 673 -31.97 38.89 -0.41
C GLY A 673 -33.48 38.64 -0.41
N GLY A 674 -34.26 39.73 -0.40
CA GLY A 674 -35.56 39.80 -1.08
C GLY A 674 -35.35 40.00 -2.59
N PRO A 675 -36.39 39.76 -3.42
CA PRO A 675 -36.28 38.84 -4.55
C PRO A 675 -35.78 39.50 -5.85
N PRO A 676 -34.80 38.92 -6.55
CA PRO A 676 -34.69 39.08 -7.98
C PRO A 676 -35.62 38.08 -8.68
N LYS A 677 -36.26 38.54 -9.76
CA LYS A 677 -36.98 37.69 -10.71
C LYS A 677 -36.11 36.50 -11.13
N ASP A 678 -36.71 35.32 -11.07
CA ASP A 678 -36.15 33.99 -11.32
C ASP A 678 -35.08 33.93 -12.43
N PRO A 679 -33.81 33.68 -12.06
CA PRO A 679 -32.92 32.81 -12.79
C PRO A 679 -33.06 31.37 -12.26
N PRO A 680 -32.81 30.31 -13.06
CA PRO A 680 -33.02 28.92 -12.62
C PRO A 680 -32.07 28.54 -11.45
N PRO A 681 -32.44 27.57 -10.59
CA PRO A 681 -31.78 27.34 -9.31
C PRO A 681 -30.33 26.86 -9.48
N GLY A 682 -29.41 27.47 -8.72
CA GLY A 682 -27.99 27.12 -8.67
C GLY A 682 -27.64 26.61 -7.28
N ASP A 683 -27.56 25.29 -7.17
CA ASP A 683 -27.41 24.50 -5.97
C ASP A 683 -25.99 24.50 -5.36
N CYS A 684 -25.88 24.70 -4.04
CA CYS A 684 -24.71 24.28 -3.26
C CYS A 684 -24.85 22.79 -2.97
N PHE A 685 -23.94 22.01 -3.55
CA PHE A 685 -24.07 20.57 -3.68
C PHE A 685 -22.90 19.86 -2.99
N GLU A 686 -23.23 19.02 -2.00
CA GLU A 686 -22.37 18.14 -1.20
C GLU A 686 -21.59 17.13 -2.08
N GLU A 687 -20.65 16.39 -1.49
CA GLU A 687 -19.90 15.32 -2.18
C GLU A 687 -20.83 14.22 -2.73
N GLU A 688 -21.98 14.02 -2.05
CA GLU A 688 -23.12 13.24 -2.52
C GLU A 688 -23.54 13.60 -3.96
N ASP A 689 -23.39 14.84 -4.41
CA ASP A 689 -23.90 15.28 -5.70
C ASP A 689 -23.08 14.86 -6.90
N VAL A 690 -21.77 14.59 -6.77
CA VAL A 690 -20.98 14.14 -7.94
C VAL A 690 -21.32 12.70 -8.28
N VAL A 691 -21.39 11.83 -7.27
CA VAL A 691 -21.79 10.43 -7.45
C VAL A 691 -23.29 10.34 -7.77
N LYS A 692 -24.17 11.10 -7.10
CA LYS A 692 -25.60 11.16 -7.45
C LYS A 692 -25.83 11.68 -8.86
N ARG A 693 -25.10 12.70 -9.32
CA ARG A 693 -25.18 13.19 -10.71
C ARG A 693 -24.66 12.16 -11.70
N LEU A 694 -23.53 11.51 -11.43
CA LEU A 694 -23.04 10.43 -12.28
C LEU A 694 -24.07 9.30 -12.36
N ARG A 695 -24.64 8.89 -11.22
CA ARG A 695 -25.71 7.88 -11.16
C ARG A 695 -26.92 8.30 -11.99
N LYS A 696 -27.42 9.52 -11.77
CA LYS A 696 -28.56 10.09 -12.50
C LYS A 696 -28.30 10.22 -14.01
N SER A 697 -27.11 10.68 -14.41
CA SER A 697 -26.73 10.82 -15.83
C SER A 697 -26.64 9.45 -16.53
N LEU A 698 -26.06 8.45 -15.86
CA LEU A 698 -26.01 7.08 -16.37
C LEU A 698 -27.43 6.46 -16.45
N GLU A 699 -28.27 6.68 -15.45
CA GLU A 699 -29.67 6.22 -15.44
C GLU A 699 -30.52 6.83 -16.55
N MET A 700 -30.36 8.14 -16.81
CA MET A 700 -31.10 8.88 -17.85
C MET A 700 -30.74 8.42 -19.28
N MET A 701 -29.55 7.86 -19.49
CA MET A 701 -29.11 7.38 -20.80
C MET A 701 -29.34 5.87 -21.03
N GLY A 702 -29.84 5.13 -20.03
CA GLY A 702 -30.23 3.72 -20.20
C GLY A 702 -31.59 3.58 -20.90
N SER A 703 -31.77 2.52 -21.70
CA SER A 703 -33.03 2.24 -22.39
C SER A 703 -34.15 1.94 -21.40
N GLY A 704 -34.91 2.96 -20.96
CA GLY A 704 -36.10 2.81 -20.11
C GLY A 704 -35.99 3.30 -18.66
N GLY A 705 -35.01 4.14 -18.32
CA GLY A 705 -35.03 4.95 -17.08
C GLY A 705 -34.79 4.24 -15.74
N LYS A 706 -34.50 2.93 -15.72
CA LYS A 706 -34.12 2.20 -14.48
C LYS A 706 -32.95 1.19 -14.62
N GLY A 707 -32.24 1.17 -15.75
CA GLY A 707 -31.20 0.16 -16.05
C GLY A 707 -29.77 0.67 -16.24
N GLY A 708 -29.56 1.97 -16.48
CA GLY A 708 -28.29 2.47 -17.02
C GLY A 708 -27.06 2.28 -16.12
N LEU A 709 -27.22 2.32 -14.80
CA LEU A 709 -26.13 2.10 -13.85
C LEU A 709 -25.65 0.64 -13.84
N GLU A 710 -26.61 -0.28 -13.82
CA GLU A 710 -26.35 -1.71 -13.85
C GLU A 710 -25.77 -2.09 -15.22
N GLU A 711 -26.27 -1.54 -16.32
CA GLU A 711 -25.69 -1.74 -17.64
C GLU A 711 -24.26 -1.23 -17.75
N ALA A 712 -23.94 -0.06 -17.18
CA ALA A 712 -22.57 0.46 -17.12
C ALA A 712 -21.66 -0.49 -16.34
N ARG A 713 -22.12 -1.02 -15.20
CA ARG A 713 -21.42 -2.04 -14.42
C ARG A 713 -21.25 -3.35 -15.20
N GLN A 714 -22.25 -3.79 -15.96
CA GLN A 714 -22.16 -4.98 -16.79
C GLN A 714 -21.21 -4.80 -17.99
N ARG A 715 -21.05 -3.57 -18.51
CA ARG A 715 -20.05 -3.27 -19.56
C ARG A 715 -18.63 -3.19 -18.99
N THR A 716 -18.44 -2.47 -17.91
CA THR A 716 -17.10 -2.15 -17.39
C THR A 716 -16.59 -3.13 -16.33
N GLY A 717 -17.48 -3.92 -15.74
CA GLY A 717 -17.24 -4.74 -14.56
C GLY A 717 -16.96 -3.95 -13.28
N ALA A 718 -17.04 -2.62 -13.31
CA ALA A 718 -16.77 -1.76 -12.18
C ALA A 718 -18.09 -1.17 -11.62
N PRO A 719 -18.34 -1.29 -10.31
CA PRO A 719 -19.42 -0.56 -9.65
C PRO A 719 -19.23 0.96 -9.75
N THR A 720 -20.33 1.72 -9.76
CA THR A 720 -20.26 3.18 -9.69
C THR A 720 -19.93 3.64 -8.26
N HIS A 721 -18.64 3.84 -8.01
CA HIS A 721 -18.07 4.15 -6.69
C HIS A 721 -16.95 5.20 -6.78
N VAL A 722 -16.66 5.93 -5.69
CA VAL A 722 -15.60 6.95 -5.62
C VAL A 722 -14.19 6.40 -5.84
N SER A 723 -14.01 5.09 -5.66
CA SER A 723 -12.74 4.40 -5.90
C SER A 723 -12.36 4.26 -7.38
N TYR A 724 -13.23 4.67 -8.32
CA TYR A 724 -12.99 4.56 -9.77
C TYR A 724 -12.83 5.94 -10.44
N ALA A 725 -12.23 5.93 -11.63
CA ALA A 725 -11.86 7.15 -12.35
C ALA A 725 -13.03 8.09 -12.67
N PRO A 726 -14.23 7.61 -13.11
CA PRO A 726 -15.31 8.52 -13.47
C PRO A 726 -15.69 9.49 -12.35
N ALA A 727 -15.85 9.00 -11.11
CA ALA A 727 -16.21 9.83 -9.98
C ALA A 727 -15.11 10.85 -9.63
N GLN A 728 -13.85 10.41 -9.59
CA GLN A 728 -12.71 11.28 -9.25
C GLN A 728 -12.42 12.31 -10.33
N LEU A 729 -12.54 11.94 -11.61
CA LEU A 729 -12.36 12.86 -12.73
C LEU A 729 -13.46 13.91 -12.76
N LEU A 730 -14.73 13.54 -12.49
CA LEU A 730 -15.81 14.52 -12.36
C LEU A 730 -15.58 15.49 -11.20
N ARG A 731 -15.13 14.99 -10.05
CA ARG A 731 -14.75 15.83 -8.90
C ARG A 731 -13.64 16.81 -9.27
N TRP A 732 -12.56 16.31 -9.88
CA TRP A 732 -11.45 17.14 -10.34
C TRP A 732 -11.90 18.17 -11.38
N LEU A 733 -12.77 17.79 -12.32
CA LEU A 733 -13.41 18.68 -13.31
C LEU A 733 -14.43 19.65 -12.69
N ARG A 734 -14.84 19.47 -11.44
CA ARG A 734 -15.63 20.48 -10.72
C ARG A 734 -14.71 21.48 -10.06
N GLU A 735 -13.79 20.99 -9.22
CA GLU A 735 -12.86 21.78 -8.41
C GLU A 735 -11.98 22.71 -9.25
N THR A 736 -11.51 22.23 -10.41
CA THR A 736 -10.69 23.06 -11.30
C THR A 736 -11.50 24.01 -12.20
N THR A 737 -12.84 24.03 -12.13
CA THR A 737 -13.70 24.98 -12.88
C THR A 737 -13.95 26.22 -12.04
N THR A 738 -14.23 26.02 -10.75
CA THR A 738 -14.53 27.07 -9.76
C THR A 738 -13.33 27.93 -9.39
N ALA A 739 -12.10 27.41 -9.52
CA ALA A 739 -10.86 28.16 -9.28
C ALA A 739 -10.56 29.27 -10.34
N GLY A 740 -11.38 29.43 -11.38
CA GLY A 740 -11.15 30.36 -12.50
C GLY A 740 -11.92 31.70 -12.43
N THR A 741 -12.70 31.97 -11.38
CA THR A 741 -13.69 33.08 -11.36
C THR A 741 -13.32 34.29 -10.48
N VAL A 742 -12.03 34.59 -10.28
CA VAL A 742 -11.60 35.89 -9.72
C VAL A 742 -10.39 36.44 -10.49
N ALA A 743 -10.65 37.03 -11.67
CA ALA A 743 -9.78 38.03 -12.28
C ALA A 743 -10.54 38.70 -13.45
N THR A 744 -11.13 39.86 -13.22
CA THR A 744 -11.55 40.77 -14.29
C THR A 744 -10.32 41.54 -14.81
N PRO A 745 -9.94 41.42 -16.10
CA PRO A 745 -9.05 42.38 -16.72
C PRO A 745 -9.86 43.55 -17.28
N THR A 746 -9.47 44.77 -16.91
CA THR A 746 -9.90 46.02 -17.54
C THR A 746 -9.58 45.99 -19.04
N LYS A 747 -10.61 46.22 -19.88
CA LYS A 747 -10.44 46.40 -21.33
C LYS A 747 -10.20 47.87 -21.65
N GLU A 748 -8.97 48.21 -22.01
CA GLU A 748 -8.71 49.25 -22.99
C GLU A 748 -9.06 48.74 -24.41
N ARG A 749 -9.52 49.69 -25.23
CA ARG A 749 -10.23 49.49 -26.48
C ARG A 749 -9.26 49.61 -27.65
N VAL A 750 -8.94 48.52 -28.33
CA VAL A 750 -8.37 48.55 -29.69
C VAL A 750 -9.33 47.86 -30.65
N LYS A 751 -9.68 48.58 -31.72
CA LYS A 751 -10.60 48.20 -32.78
C LYS A 751 -9.96 47.18 -33.73
N GLY A 752 -10.75 46.20 -34.18
CA GLY A 752 -10.59 45.57 -35.49
C GLY A 752 -10.61 44.05 -35.49
N GLY A 753 -11.58 43.48 -36.20
CA GLY A 753 -11.38 42.26 -37.00
C GLY A 753 -11.48 40.90 -36.31
N GLU A 754 -12.64 40.27 -36.54
CA GLU A 754 -12.84 38.82 -36.73
C GLU A 754 -12.83 37.85 -35.54
N SER A 755 -13.74 36.90 -35.70
CA SER A 755 -14.21 35.85 -34.81
C SER A 755 -13.11 34.98 -34.23
N ASN A 756 -13.15 34.75 -32.91
CA ASN A 756 -12.75 33.44 -32.39
C ASN A 756 -13.35 33.14 -31.01
N GLN A 757 -14.03 32.00 -30.92
CA GLN A 757 -14.49 31.36 -29.70
C GLN A 757 -13.33 31.24 -28.69
N ARG A 758 -13.47 31.78 -27.48
CA ARG A 758 -12.57 31.45 -26.37
C ARG A 758 -13.37 31.01 -25.15
N ARG A 759 -13.51 29.68 -25.08
CA ARG A 759 -14.04 28.90 -23.96
C ARG A 759 -13.01 28.91 -22.83
N TRP A 760 -13.44 29.32 -21.65
CA TRP A 760 -12.68 29.42 -20.41
C TRP A 760 -12.06 28.05 -20.03
N ARG A 761 -10.74 27.99 -19.82
CA ARG A 761 -10.00 26.83 -19.28
C ARG A 761 -9.19 27.30 -18.08
N SER A 762 -9.26 26.56 -16.97
CA SER A 762 -8.30 26.73 -15.89
C SER A 762 -6.89 26.30 -16.33
N PRO A 763 -5.82 26.91 -15.77
CA PRO A 763 -4.45 26.69 -16.23
C PRO A 763 -3.98 25.23 -16.14
N GLN A 764 -4.37 24.49 -15.10
CA GLN A 764 -3.99 23.07 -14.92
C GLN A 764 -4.66 22.15 -15.94
N ARG A 765 -5.92 22.38 -16.32
CA ARG A 765 -6.60 21.54 -17.33
C ARG A 765 -5.97 21.63 -18.70
N SER A 766 -5.56 22.82 -19.11
CA SER A 766 -4.91 23.00 -20.41
C SER A 766 -3.54 22.33 -20.51
N GLN A 767 -2.91 22.03 -19.37
CA GLN A 767 -1.60 21.39 -19.31
C GLN A 767 -1.69 19.87 -19.55
N VAL A 768 -2.78 19.22 -19.13
CA VAL A 768 -2.99 17.79 -19.38
C VAL A 768 -3.12 17.56 -20.89
N LYS A 769 -2.21 16.78 -21.46
CA LYS A 769 -2.22 16.36 -22.88
C LYS A 769 -2.50 14.88 -23.05
N LEU A 770 -2.19 14.09 -22.04
CA LEU A 770 -2.40 12.65 -22.04
C LEU A 770 -2.60 12.17 -20.61
N TRP A 771 -3.46 11.18 -20.43
CA TRP A 771 -3.59 10.42 -19.19
C TRP A 771 -2.79 9.12 -19.29
N GLN A 772 -2.14 8.73 -18.20
CA GLN A 772 -1.40 7.46 -18.11
C GLN A 772 -1.62 6.85 -16.73
N THR A 773 -1.29 5.56 -16.62
CA THR A 773 -1.12 4.87 -15.34
C THR A 773 0.32 4.97 -14.86
N LEU A 774 0.57 4.70 -13.58
CA LEU A 774 1.92 4.71 -13.01
C LEU A 774 2.89 3.76 -13.75
N PRO A 775 2.55 2.47 -14.00
CA PRO A 775 3.39 1.58 -14.80
C PRO A 775 3.64 2.09 -16.21
N SER A 776 2.62 2.60 -16.91
CA SER A 776 2.77 3.12 -18.27
C SER A 776 3.67 4.35 -18.32
N LEU A 777 3.55 5.25 -17.34
CA LEU A 777 4.41 6.42 -17.19
C LEU A 777 5.88 6.01 -16.93
N ILE A 778 6.11 5.03 -16.05
CA ILE A 778 7.45 4.49 -15.76
C ILE A 778 8.04 3.83 -17.01
N ALA A 779 7.26 2.97 -17.68
CA ALA A 779 7.69 2.29 -18.90
C ALA A 779 8.07 3.29 -20.01
N ALA A 780 7.25 4.34 -20.20
CA ALA A 780 7.56 5.41 -21.15
C ALA A 780 8.87 6.13 -20.81
N ARG A 781 9.07 6.49 -19.53
CA ARG A 781 10.30 7.15 -19.06
C ARG A 781 11.53 6.27 -19.23
N TRP A 782 11.43 4.98 -18.88
CA TRP A 782 12.54 4.03 -18.98
C TRP A 782 12.93 3.71 -20.41
N CYS A 783 11.98 3.75 -21.33
CA CYS A 783 12.21 3.50 -22.76
C CYS A 783 12.47 4.79 -23.56
N CYS A 784 12.49 5.97 -22.91
CA CYS A 784 12.56 7.29 -23.57
C CYS A 784 11.47 7.50 -24.64
N LEU A 785 10.27 6.97 -24.39
CA LEU A 785 9.09 7.17 -25.22
C LEU A 785 8.33 8.42 -24.74
N ARG A 786 7.61 9.08 -25.66
CA ARG A 786 6.74 10.21 -25.31
C ARG A 786 5.58 9.78 -24.40
N SER A 787 5.06 8.57 -24.62
CA SER A 787 4.04 7.90 -23.83
C SER A 787 4.06 6.41 -24.10
N ALA A 788 3.45 5.63 -23.21
CA ALA A 788 3.20 4.21 -23.41
C ALA A 788 1.69 3.94 -23.47
N PRO A 789 1.26 2.87 -24.17
CA PRO A 789 -0.09 2.34 -24.05
C PRO A 789 -0.38 1.91 -22.61
N VAL A 790 -1.65 1.84 -22.25
CA VAL A 790 -2.12 1.25 -20.98
C VAL A 790 -2.63 -0.17 -21.25
N SER A 791 -2.30 -1.12 -20.38
CA SER A 791 -2.77 -2.50 -20.55
C SER A 791 -4.28 -2.62 -20.35
N TYR A 792 -4.91 -3.64 -20.93
CA TYR A 792 -6.31 -3.96 -20.61
C TYR A 792 -6.52 -4.20 -19.11
N SER A 793 -5.53 -4.77 -18.42
CA SER A 793 -5.62 -4.97 -16.98
C SER A 793 -5.72 -3.65 -16.26
N GLU A 794 -4.77 -2.74 -16.48
CA GLU A 794 -4.74 -1.42 -15.86
C GLU A 794 -5.97 -0.57 -16.23
N ALA A 795 -6.40 -0.61 -17.49
CA ALA A 795 -7.57 0.12 -17.96
C ALA A 795 -8.87 -0.35 -17.29
N SER A 796 -9.00 -1.65 -17.00
CA SER A 796 -10.19 -2.20 -16.32
C SER A 796 -10.41 -1.58 -14.94
N TRP A 797 -9.35 -1.32 -14.19
CA TRP A 797 -9.42 -0.71 -12.85
C TRP A 797 -9.88 0.75 -12.86
N THR A 798 -9.86 1.41 -14.01
CA THR A 798 -10.37 2.77 -14.11
C THR A 798 -11.90 2.81 -14.05
N GLY A 799 -12.58 1.69 -14.34
CA GLY A 799 -14.02 1.66 -14.55
C GLY A 799 -14.48 2.33 -15.85
N MET A 800 -13.55 2.57 -16.80
CA MET A 800 -13.83 3.18 -18.10
C MET A 800 -13.55 2.24 -19.28
N LEU A 801 -13.13 0.99 -19.05
CA LEU A 801 -12.91 0.01 -20.12
C LEU A 801 -14.19 -0.81 -20.32
N ASP A 802 -14.68 -0.93 -21.56
CA ASP A 802 -15.65 -1.96 -21.91
C ASP A 802 -14.93 -3.32 -21.96
N LEU A 803 -15.23 -4.20 -21.00
CA LEU A 803 -14.57 -5.48 -20.85
C LEU A 803 -14.77 -6.39 -22.05
N ARG A 804 -15.87 -6.22 -22.81
CA ARG A 804 -16.20 -7.07 -23.96
C ARG A 804 -15.55 -6.54 -25.22
N LYS A 805 -15.63 -5.23 -25.44
CA LYS A 805 -15.07 -4.57 -26.63
C LYS A 805 -13.56 -4.43 -26.58
N LEU A 806 -12.97 -4.37 -25.38
CA LEU A 806 -11.57 -4.01 -25.14
C LEU A 806 -11.24 -2.61 -25.67
N GLU A 807 -12.20 -1.71 -25.50
CA GLU A 807 -12.16 -0.31 -25.89
C GLU A 807 -12.63 0.55 -24.71
N TRP A 808 -12.34 1.86 -24.72
CA TRP A 808 -12.90 2.75 -23.72
C TRP A 808 -14.44 2.81 -23.85
N ASP A 809 -15.17 2.67 -22.74
CA ASP A 809 -16.64 2.64 -22.71
C ASP A 809 -17.21 3.98 -23.18
N THR A 810 -17.87 3.95 -24.33
CA THR A 810 -18.37 5.14 -25.01
C THR A 810 -19.37 5.94 -24.16
N HIS A 811 -20.12 5.26 -23.29
CA HIS A 811 -21.18 5.87 -22.51
C HIS A 811 -20.63 6.60 -21.28
N THR A 812 -19.72 5.96 -20.53
CA THR A 812 -18.95 6.59 -19.46
C THR A 812 -18.16 7.78 -19.98
N LEU A 813 -17.55 7.65 -21.17
CA LEU A 813 -16.85 8.76 -21.81
C LEU A 813 -17.79 9.89 -22.24
N SER A 814 -19.02 9.59 -22.68
CA SER A 814 -20.01 10.64 -22.99
C SER A 814 -20.32 11.49 -21.76
N VAL A 815 -20.57 10.87 -20.60
CA VAL A 815 -20.81 11.59 -19.33
C VAL A 815 -19.62 12.49 -18.98
N LEU A 816 -18.41 11.95 -19.08
CA LEU A 816 -17.20 12.72 -18.78
C LEU A 816 -17.00 13.86 -19.77
N SER A 817 -17.27 13.64 -21.06
CA SER A 817 -17.14 14.66 -22.11
C SER A 817 -18.14 15.81 -21.92
N GLU A 818 -19.39 15.51 -21.54
CA GLU A 818 -20.39 16.51 -21.17
C GLU A 818 -19.92 17.38 -19.99
N ALA A 819 -19.23 16.77 -19.03
CA ALA A 819 -18.60 17.47 -17.90
C ALA A 819 -17.30 18.22 -18.27
N GLY A 820 -16.85 18.17 -19.53
CA GLY A 820 -15.67 18.87 -20.01
C GLY A 820 -14.36 18.07 -19.96
N PHE A 821 -14.42 16.75 -19.79
CA PHE A 821 -13.27 15.87 -19.95
C PHE A 821 -12.86 15.74 -21.43
N ASP A 822 -11.56 15.83 -21.70
CA ASP A 822 -11.03 15.60 -23.04
C ASP A 822 -10.75 14.10 -23.25
N CYS A 823 -11.72 13.38 -23.80
CA CYS A 823 -11.59 11.95 -24.06
C CYS A 823 -10.48 11.61 -25.07
N SER A 824 -10.08 12.57 -25.92
CA SER A 824 -8.96 12.38 -26.85
C SER A 824 -7.59 12.29 -26.16
N ALA A 825 -7.52 12.72 -24.89
CA ALA A 825 -6.34 12.63 -24.05
C ALA A 825 -6.20 11.27 -23.35
N LEU A 826 -7.07 10.29 -23.60
CA LEU A 826 -6.91 8.94 -23.05
C LEU A 826 -5.81 8.16 -23.81
N PRO A 827 -5.06 7.29 -23.11
CA PRO A 827 -4.00 6.53 -23.74
C PRO A 827 -4.56 5.42 -24.65
N ARG A 828 -3.73 4.99 -25.60
CA ARG A 828 -4.01 3.79 -26.40
C ARG A 828 -4.06 2.57 -25.49
N LEU A 829 -5.02 1.68 -25.74
CA LEU A 829 -5.13 0.38 -25.08
C LEU A 829 -4.29 -0.67 -25.81
N ALA A 830 -3.65 -1.55 -25.06
CA ALA A 830 -2.89 -2.67 -25.61
C ALA A 830 -2.91 -3.87 -24.65
N ASP A 831 -2.47 -5.03 -25.13
CA ASP A 831 -2.25 -6.18 -24.27
C ASP A 831 -0.90 -6.08 -23.55
N ILE A 832 -0.75 -6.81 -22.45
CA ILE A 832 0.43 -6.72 -21.59
C ILE A 832 1.74 -7.07 -22.32
N GLY A 833 1.65 -7.97 -23.30
CA GLY A 833 2.78 -8.43 -24.11
C GLY A 833 3.12 -7.53 -25.30
N ASP A 834 2.30 -6.54 -25.63
CA ASP A 834 2.40 -5.77 -26.88
C ASP A 834 3.50 -4.69 -26.82
N LEU A 835 3.78 -4.13 -25.64
CA LEU A 835 4.96 -3.28 -25.47
C LEU A 835 6.21 -4.18 -25.41
N ARG A 836 7.09 -4.03 -26.42
CA ARG A 836 8.40 -4.70 -26.51
C ARG A 836 9.53 -3.68 -26.64
N ALA A 837 9.46 -2.62 -25.83
CA ALA A 837 10.49 -1.59 -25.81
C ALA A 837 11.61 -1.98 -24.84
N GLY A 838 12.85 -1.61 -25.19
CA GLY A 838 14.02 -1.78 -24.32
C GLY A 838 14.31 -0.52 -23.52
N ALA A 839 14.92 -0.69 -22.35
CA ALA A 839 15.41 0.44 -21.57
C ALA A 839 16.46 1.24 -22.37
N SER A 840 16.42 2.58 -22.27
CA SER A 840 17.29 3.45 -23.05
C SER A 840 17.70 4.71 -22.27
N GLY A 841 18.56 5.54 -22.87
CA GLY A 841 18.94 6.84 -22.33
C GLY A 841 19.55 6.79 -20.92
N ALA A 842 19.00 7.57 -20.00
CA ALA A 842 19.48 7.66 -18.61
C ALA A 842 19.22 6.36 -17.81
N THR A 843 18.15 5.64 -18.13
CA THR A 843 17.80 4.39 -17.45
C THR A 843 18.84 3.31 -17.73
N LEU A 844 19.23 3.12 -18.99
CA LEU A 844 20.26 2.12 -19.36
C LEU A 844 21.65 2.48 -18.81
N LYS A 845 21.94 3.78 -18.63
CA LYS A 845 23.16 4.24 -17.96
C LYS A 845 23.16 3.89 -16.46
N ARG A 846 22.01 3.97 -15.79
CA ARG A 846 21.85 3.63 -14.38
C ARG A 846 21.83 2.12 -14.15
N TRP A 847 21.14 1.38 -15.03
CA TRP A 847 20.99 -0.08 -14.96
C TRP A 847 21.41 -0.74 -16.27
N PRO A 848 22.72 -0.99 -16.45
CA PRO A 848 23.23 -1.75 -17.59
C PRO A 848 22.65 -3.17 -17.69
N GLU A 849 22.18 -3.74 -16.57
CA GLU A 849 21.53 -5.06 -16.51
C GLU A 849 20.26 -5.15 -17.36
N LEU A 850 19.64 -4.00 -17.70
CA LEU A 850 18.46 -3.92 -18.55
C LEU A 850 18.78 -3.88 -20.05
N ASP A 851 20.05 -3.99 -20.46
CA ASP A 851 20.42 -4.04 -21.88
C ASP A 851 19.80 -5.25 -22.58
N GLY A 852 18.91 -4.98 -23.54
CA GLY A 852 18.15 -6.01 -24.24
C GLY A 852 16.96 -6.59 -23.48
N ALA A 853 16.66 -6.12 -22.27
CA ALA A 853 15.47 -6.52 -21.51
C ALA A 853 14.19 -5.91 -22.12
N SER A 854 13.11 -6.70 -22.20
CA SER A 854 11.80 -6.22 -22.65
C SER A 854 11.00 -5.61 -21.49
N ILE A 855 10.65 -4.33 -21.60
CA ILE A 855 9.77 -3.66 -20.63
C ILE A 855 8.31 -3.92 -21.05
N ARG A 856 7.52 -4.56 -20.18
CA ARG A 856 6.10 -4.89 -20.42
C ARG A 856 5.17 -3.89 -19.73
N LEU A 857 3.90 -3.90 -20.12
CA LEU A 857 2.87 -3.06 -19.48
C LEU A 857 2.49 -3.60 -18.09
N GLY A 858 1.77 -2.79 -17.31
CA GLY A 858 1.42 -3.15 -15.95
C GLY A 858 0.23 -4.12 -15.84
N LEU A 859 0.16 -4.81 -14.72
CA LEU A 859 -1.01 -5.53 -14.24
C LEU A 859 -1.62 -4.81 -13.04
N GLY A 860 -2.92 -5.01 -12.84
CA GLY A 860 -3.50 -4.79 -11.53
C GLY A 860 -2.89 -5.73 -10.49
N ASP A 861 -2.55 -5.21 -9.32
CA ASP A 861 -2.04 -5.98 -8.19
C ASP A 861 -2.93 -7.17 -7.81
N GLY A 862 -4.25 -6.99 -7.80
CA GLY A 862 -5.20 -8.05 -7.49
C GLY A 862 -5.19 -9.19 -8.51
N ALA A 863 -4.97 -8.89 -9.79
CA ALA A 863 -4.83 -9.88 -10.85
C ALA A 863 -3.49 -10.63 -10.72
N ALA A 864 -2.41 -9.90 -10.49
CA ALA A 864 -1.09 -10.48 -10.27
C ALA A 864 -1.08 -11.37 -9.01
N ALA A 865 -1.63 -10.91 -7.89
CA ALA A 865 -1.72 -11.71 -6.65
C ALA A 865 -2.53 -13.01 -6.84
N CYS A 866 -3.60 -12.97 -7.66
CA CYS A 866 -4.40 -14.14 -7.98
C CYS A 866 -3.58 -15.19 -8.74
N LEU A 867 -2.93 -14.79 -9.82
CA LEU A 867 -2.06 -15.66 -10.62
C LEU A 867 -0.86 -16.19 -9.82
N GLY A 868 -0.23 -15.34 -9.00
CA GLY A 868 0.88 -15.74 -8.14
C GLY A 868 0.48 -16.70 -7.03
N SER A 869 -0.79 -16.71 -6.63
CA SER A 869 -1.36 -17.72 -5.73
C SER A 869 -1.61 -19.07 -6.43
N GLY A 870 -1.26 -19.19 -7.73
CA GLY A 870 -1.56 -20.37 -8.55
C GLY A 870 -3.04 -20.50 -8.91
N CYS A 871 -3.79 -19.39 -8.82
CA CYS A 871 -5.17 -19.32 -9.28
C CYS A 871 -5.16 -18.81 -10.72
N ASP A 872 -5.46 -19.70 -11.66
CA ASP A 872 -5.60 -19.41 -13.08
C ASP A 872 -6.96 -19.92 -13.57
N GLU A 873 -7.30 -19.65 -14.82
CA GLU A 873 -8.60 -20.01 -15.41
C GLU A 873 -8.86 -21.52 -15.47
N THR A 874 -7.85 -22.36 -15.24
CA THR A 874 -7.94 -23.83 -15.24
C THR A 874 -7.87 -24.44 -13.85
N SER A 875 -7.36 -23.71 -12.85
CA SER A 875 -6.92 -24.31 -11.60
C SER A 875 -8.04 -24.55 -10.58
N ARG A 876 -9.28 -24.12 -10.85
CA ARG A 876 -10.46 -24.26 -9.97
C ARG A 876 -10.19 -23.79 -8.54
N LYS A 877 -9.46 -22.68 -8.40
CA LYS A 877 -9.05 -22.13 -7.09
C LYS A 877 -9.57 -20.72 -6.88
N ILE A 878 -9.80 -20.39 -5.61
CA ILE A 878 -10.16 -19.05 -5.17
C ILE A 878 -8.96 -18.46 -4.42
N ALA A 879 -8.46 -17.33 -4.90
CA ALA A 879 -7.42 -16.58 -4.19
C ALA A 879 -8.06 -15.67 -3.15
N VAL A 880 -7.69 -15.84 -1.88
CA VAL A 880 -8.12 -14.95 -0.79
C VAL A 880 -6.91 -14.28 -0.18
N THR A 881 -6.77 -12.97 -0.38
CA THR A 881 -5.65 -12.20 0.15
C THR A 881 -6.13 -11.35 1.32
N MET A 882 -5.38 -11.34 2.41
CA MET A 882 -5.65 -10.46 3.55
C MET A 882 -4.37 -9.80 4.07
N GLY A 883 -4.32 -8.48 3.88
CA GLY A 883 -3.36 -7.56 4.49
C GLY A 883 -4.12 -6.59 5.39
N THR A 884 -3.89 -5.28 5.24
CA THR A 884 -4.71 -4.24 5.88
C THR A 884 -6.17 -4.37 5.47
N SER A 885 -6.42 -4.59 4.17
CA SER A 885 -7.72 -4.93 3.58
C SER A 885 -7.79 -6.42 3.22
N ALA A 886 -8.95 -6.90 2.78
CA ALA A 886 -9.13 -8.28 2.35
C ALA A 886 -9.82 -8.36 0.98
N ALA A 887 -9.56 -9.43 0.21
CA ALA A 887 -10.23 -9.66 -1.06
C ALA A 887 -10.27 -11.16 -1.41
N ALA A 888 -11.35 -11.58 -2.06
CA ALA A 888 -11.49 -12.91 -2.64
C ALA A 888 -11.67 -12.78 -4.16
N ARG A 889 -11.01 -13.65 -4.94
CA ARG A 889 -10.90 -13.54 -6.40
C ARG A 889 -10.83 -14.90 -7.08
N VAL A 890 -11.37 -14.96 -8.29
CA VAL A 890 -11.25 -16.10 -9.23
C VAL A 890 -10.83 -15.59 -10.61
N VAL A 891 -10.03 -16.37 -11.34
CA VAL A 891 -9.67 -16.06 -12.73
C VAL A 891 -10.65 -16.76 -13.66
N LEU A 892 -11.16 -16.02 -14.63
CA LEU A 892 -12.12 -16.44 -15.64
C LEU A 892 -11.52 -16.33 -17.03
N ARG A 893 -11.92 -17.23 -17.92
CA ARG A 893 -11.61 -17.16 -19.35
C ARG A 893 -12.70 -16.42 -20.10
N MET A 894 -12.31 -15.52 -21.01
CA MET A 894 -13.15 -14.51 -21.66
C MET A 894 -13.05 -14.53 -23.19
N ASP A 895 -12.73 -15.69 -23.78
CA ASP A 895 -12.52 -15.80 -25.23
C ASP A 895 -13.75 -15.36 -26.04
N ARG A 896 -13.51 -14.59 -27.10
CA ARG A 896 -14.54 -14.29 -28.11
C ARG A 896 -14.71 -15.50 -29.02
N LYS A 897 -15.96 -15.82 -29.37
CA LYS A 897 -16.23 -16.66 -30.53
C LYS A 897 -15.68 -15.92 -31.76
N GLU A 898 -14.70 -16.49 -32.45
CA GLU A 898 -14.32 -15.95 -33.75
C GLU A 898 -15.53 -16.05 -34.68
N PRO A 899 -15.85 -14.99 -35.47
CA PRO A 899 -16.86 -15.13 -36.51
C PRO A 899 -16.38 -16.22 -37.46
N THR A 900 -17.20 -17.26 -37.65
CA THR A 900 -16.95 -18.31 -38.65
C THR A 900 -16.50 -17.66 -39.97
N PRO A 901 -15.37 -18.07 -40.56
CA PRO A 901 -14.86 -17.48 -41.79
C PRO A 901 -15.95 -17.48 -42.87
N ALA A 902 -16.05 -16.40 -43.64
CA ALA A 902 -17.04 -16.26 -44.71
C ALA A 902 -17.05 -17.45 -45.69
N ALA A 903 -15.91 -18.14 -45.86
CA ALA A 903 -15.79 -19.36 -46.66
C ALA A 903 -16.65 -20.55 -46.17
N ALA A 904 -16.97 -20.62 -44.86
CA ALA A 904 -17.86 -21.64 -44.31
C ALA A 904 -19.35 -21.33 -44.56
N ARG A 905 -19.71 -20.05 -44.78
CA ARG A 905 -21.08 -19.65 -45.16
C ARG A 905 -21.39 -19.98 -46.63
N GLU A 906 -20.40 -19.91 -47.52
CA GLU A 906 -20.57 -20.33 -48.92
C GLU A 906 -20.75 -21.85 -49.07
N ALA A 907 -20.15 -22.66 -48.19
CA ALA A 907 -20.33 -24.11 -48.22
C ALA A 907 -21.69 -24.59 -47.70
N ALA A 908 -22.46 -23.73 -47.00
CA ALA A 908 -23.72 -24.09 -46.35
C ALA A 908 -24.99 -23.77 -47.18
N GLY A 909 -24.86 -23.26 -48.41
CA GLY A 909 -25.94 -23.28 -49.40
C GLY A 909 -27.25 -22.58 -49.02
N ALA A 910 -27.22 -21.45 -48.30
CA ALA A 910 -28.43 -20.67 -48.02
C ALA A 910 -28.52 -19.44 -48.95
N SER A 911 -29.59 -19.40 -49.75
CA SER A 911 -29.91 -18.34 -50.71
C SER A 911 -30.13 -16.99 -50.04
N THR A 912 -29.59 -15.93 -50.66
CA THR A 912 -29.86 -14.53 -50.36
C THR A 912 -31.24 -14.12 -50.85
N ASP A 913 -32.14 -13.72 -49.96
CA ASP A 913 -33.17 -12.71 -50.24
C ASP A 913 -33.55 -11.98 -48.95
N GLY A 914 -33.71 -10.66 -49.08
CA GLY A 914 -33.48 -9.68 -48.00
C GLY A 914 -34.42 -9.72 -46.81
N VAL A 915 -33.83 -9.48 -45.64
CA VAL A 915 -34.46 -8.91 -44.44
C VAL A 915 -33.39 -8.09 -43.71
N ASP A 916 -33.77 -6.93 -43.19
CA ASP A 916 -32.97 -6.00 -42.39
C ASP A 916 -32.03 -6.69 -41.39
N GLU A 917 -30.82 -6.13 -41.23
CA GLU A 917 -29.80 -6.53 -40.25
C GLU A 917 -30.31 -6.35 -38.80
N ALA A 918 -31.16 -7.26 -38.34
CA ALA A 918 -31.32 -7.55 -36.93
C ALA A 918 -30.19 -8.53 -36.53
N VAL A 919 -29.19 -7.99 -35.83
CA VAL A 919 -28.15 -8.77 -35.15
C VAL A 919 -28.83 -9.82 -34.25
N PRO A 920 -28.57 -11.14 -34.41
CA PRO A 920 -29.26 -12.15 -33.61
C PRO A 920 -28.87 -12.04 -32.13
N ALA A 921 -29.88 -12.06 -31.26
CA ALA A 921 -29.81 -11.79 -29.84
C ALA A 921 -29.49 -13.04 -28.96
N ASP A 922 -28.59 -13.92 -29.41
CA ASP A 922 -28.25 -15.17 -28.67
C ASP A 922 -26.73 -15.34 -28.39
N ASP A 923 -26.07 -14.27 -27.97
CA ASP A 923 -24.78 -14.35 -27.25
C ASP A 923 -25.09 -14.47 -25.75
N VAL A 924 -24.88 -15.64 -25.14
CA VAL A 924 -25.05 -15.85 -23.70
C VAL A 924 -24.06 -14.93 -22.95
N LEU A 925 -24.55 -13.77 -22.50
CA LEU A 925 -23.78 -12.70 -21.85
C LEU A 925 -23.14 -13.20 -20.54
N PHE A 926 -21.82 -13.07 -20.43
CA PHE A 926 -21.15 -13.08 -19.12
C PHE A 926 -21.70 -11.94 -18.25
N HIS A 927 -22.41 -12.30 -17.17
CA HIS A 927 -23.02 -11.37 -16.23
C HIS A 927 -22.15 -11.23 -14.99
N VAL A 928 -21.76 -10.01 -14.62
CA VAL A 928 -21.01 -9.77 -13.38
C VAL A 928 -22.01 -9.79 -12.21
N PRO A 929 -21.91 -10.66 -11.20
CA PRO A 929 -22.85 -10.66 -10.07
C PRO A 929 -22.83 -9.33 -9.32
N ARG A 930 -23.98 -8.91 -8.77
CA ARG A 930 -24.06 -7.69 -7.95
C ARG A 930 -23.18 -7.81 -6.71
N GLY A 931 -22.59 -6.69 -6.29
CA GLY A 931 -21.62 -6.65 -5.19
C GLY A 931 -20.19 -7.11 -5.54
N LEU A 932 -20.00 -7.70 -6.73
CA LEU A 932 -18.68 -8.06 -7.25
C LEU A 932 -18.24 -7.11 -8.38
N TRP A 933 -16.92 -7.06 -8.58
CA TRP A 933 -16.25 -6.42 -9.69
C TRP A 933 -15.60 -7.45 -10.61
N CYS A 934 -15.34 -7.09 -11.87
CA CYS A 934 -14.63 -7.90 -12.85
C CYS A 934 -13.62 -7.05 -13.61
N TYR A 935 -12.36 -7.48 -13.71
CA TYR A 935 -11.29 -6.76 -14.42
C TYR A 935 -10.52 -7.66 -15.36
N ARG A 936 -10.01 -7.15 -16.48
CA ARG A 936 -9.11 -7.91 -17.34
C ARG A 936 -7.77 -8.21 -16.65
N VAL A 937 -7.21 -9.36 -17.01
CA VAL A 937 -5.79 -9.68 -16.81
C VAL A 937 -5.06 -9.41 -18.13
N ASP A 938 -5.63 -9.90 -19.22
CA ASP A 938 -5.23 -9.71 -20.61
C ASP A 938 -6.48 -9.83 -21.50
N ARG A 939 -6.31 -9.97 -22.82
CA ARG A 939 -7.45 -10.14 -23.74
C ARG A 939 -8.27 -11.41 -23.50
N HIS A 940 -7.68 -12.46 -22.94
CA HIS A 940 -8.29 -13.79 -22.81
C HIS A 940 -8.79 -14.08 -21.40
N ARG A 941 -8.27 -13.37 -20.39
CA ARG A 941 -8.53 -13.66 -18.98
C ARG A 941 -9.06 -12.44 -18.26
N ALA A 942 -9.96 -12.68 -17.31
CA ALA A 942 -10.44 -11.69 -16.36
C ALA A 942 -10.34 -12.23 -14.94
N VAL A 943 -10.32 -11.33 -13.96
CA VAL A 943 -10.43 -11.65 -12.55
C VAL A 943 -11.75 -11.09 -12.06
N LEU A 944 -12.59 -11.96 -11.53
CA LEU A 944 -13.80 -11.61 -10.82
C LEU A 944 -13.51 -11.63 -9.32
N GLY A 945 -13.99 -10.62 -8.59
CA GLY A 945 -13.71 -10.54 -7.17
C GLY A 945 -14.58 -9.57 -6.39
N GLY A 946 -14.42 -9.64 -5.08
CA GLY A 946 -14.89 -8.65 -4.13
C GLY A 946 -13.76 -8.25 -3.19
N ALA A 947 -13.74 -6.99 -2.77
CA ALA A 947 -12.75 -6.49 -1.83
C ALA A 947 -13.43 -5.81 -0.64
N LEU A 948 -13.03 -6.20 0.57
CA LEU A 948 -13.39 -5.53 1.82
C LEU A 948 -12.44 -4.35 2.04
N THR A 949 -12.96 -3.24 2.57
CA THR A 949 -12.12 -2.11 2.96
C THR A 949 -11.26 -2.49 4.16
N ASP A 950 -11.89 -3.09 5.17
CA ASP A 950 -11.25 -3.54 6.39
C ASP A 950 -11.00 -5.05 6.38
N GLY A 951 -9.77 -5.44 6.72
CA GLY A 951 -9.32 -6.82 6.86
C GLY A 951 -8.48 -6.98 8.12
N GLY A 952 -7.16 -7.03 7.96
CA GLY A 952 -6.20 -6.97 9.07
C GLY A 952 -6.30 -5.68 9.90
N SER A 953 -6.78 -4.58 9.32
CA SER A 953 -7.02 -3.31 10.03
C SER A 953 -7.95 -3.47 11.23
N VAL A 954 -8.93 -4.40 11.16
CA VAL A 954 -9.85 -4.69 12.28
C VAL A 954 -9.08 -5.20 13.51
N PHE A 955 -8.16 -6.13 13.31
CA PHE A 955 -7.33 -6.65 14.39
C PHE A 955 -6.35 -5.59 14.92
N GLU A 956 -5.78 -4.77 14.02
CA GLU A 956 -4.93 -3.65 14.42
C GLU A 956 -5.69 -2.62 15.27
N TRP A 957 -6.92 -2.28 14.87
CA TRP A 957 -7.80 -1.41 15.62
C TRP A 957 -8.13 -2.02 17.00
N LEU A 958 -8.55 -3.28 17.06
CA LEU A 958 -8.83 -3.97 18.34
C LEU A 958 -7.62 -3.95 19.27
N ARG A 959 -6.43 -4.28 18.75
CA ARG A 959 -5.17 -4.23 19.50
C ARG A 959 -4.89 -2.85 20.08
N ASN A 960 -5.11 -1.80 19.31
CA ASN A 960 -4.85 -0.43 19.76
C ASN A 960 -5.92 0.08 20.73
N THR A 961 -7.18 -0.30 20.53
CA THR A 961 -8.33 0.21 21.28
C THR A 961 -8.53 -0.48 22.63
N LEU A 962 -8.21 -1.79 22.74
CA LEU A 962 -8.40 -2.55 23.99
C LEU A 962 -7.52 -2.07 25.16
N ALA A 963 -6.50 -1.25 24.88
CA ALA A 963 -5.66 -0.57 25.88
C ALA A 963 -5.26 -1.46 27.06
N LEU A 964 -4.62 -2.59 26.75
CA LEU A 964 -4.25 -3.62 27.73
C LEU A 964 -3.46 -3.05 28.91
N ALA A 965 -3.69 -3.62 30.11
CA ALA A 965 -3.02 -3.17 31.32
C ALA A 965 -1.50 -3.46 31.25
N PRO A 966 -0.65 -2.71 31.98
CA PRO A 966 0.78 -2.99 32.04
C PRO A 966 1.04 -4.44 32.51
N GLY A 967 1.63 -5.26 31.63
CA GLY A 967 1.92 -6.68 31.89
C GLY A 967 0.95 -7.66 31.21
N GLU A 968 -0.19 -7.20 30.69
CA GLU A 968 -1.01 -7.97 29.75
C GLU A 968 -0.49 -7.79 28.32
N ASP A 969 -0.48 -8.86 27.53
CA ASP A 969 -0.15 -8.80 26.11
C ASP A 969 -1.32 -9.30 25.24
N MET A 970 -1.31 -8.89 23.97
CA MET A 970 -2.32 -9.36 23.02
C MET A 970 -2.18 -10.85 22.72
N ALA A 971 -1.03 -11.47 23.02
CA ALA A 971 -0.82 -12.88 22.76
C ALA A 971 -1.68 -13.74 23.69
N GLY A 972 -1.76 -13.40 24.98
CA GLY A 972 -2.65 -14.06 25.94
C GLY A 972 -4.14 -13.87 25.59
N VAL A 973 -4.54 -12.64 25.22
CA VAL A 973 -5.93 -12.38 24.78
C VAL A 973 -6.28 -13.18 23.53
N MET A 974 -5.33 -13.29 22.59
CA MET A 974 -5.49 -14.10 21.38
C MET A 974 -5.61 -15.59 21.72
N GLU A 975 -4.76 -16.12 22.61
CA GLU A 975 -4.83 -17.53 23.03
C GLU A 975 -6.19 -17.88 23.68
N GLU A 976 -6.73 -16.98 24.50
CA GLU A 976 -8.07 -17.15 25.05
C GLU A 976 -9.15 -17.11 23.97
N ALA A 977 -9.05 -16.19 23.00
CA ALA A 977 -9.95 -16.12 21.86
C ALA A 977 -9.90 -17.40 21.01
N GLU A 978 -8.70 -17.97 20.82
CA GLU A 978 -8.47 -19.21 20.06
C GLU A 978 -9.14 -20.44 20.69
N ARG A 979 -9.24 -20.49 22.01
CA ARG A 979 -9.89 -21.58 22.75
C ARG A 979 -11.42 -21.50 22.74
N MET A 980 -11.99 -20.36 22.34
CA MET A 980 -13.44 -20.20 22.30
C MET A 980 -14.07 -21.02 21.17
N PRO A 981 -15.18 -21.72 21.43
CA PRO A 981 -15.96 -22.35 20.37
C PRO A 981 -16.41 -21.31 19.30
N PRO A 982 -16.53 -21.71 18.02
CA PRO A 982 -16.98 -20.84 16.93
C PRO A 982 -18.26 -20.08 17.28
N ALA A 983 -18.25 -18.76 17.06
CA ALA A 983 -19.41 -17.87 17.27
C ALA A 983 -20.07 -17.92 18.66
N SER A 984 -19.42 -18.50 19.68
CA SER A 984 -20.05 -18.75 20.99
C SER A 984 -20.08 -17.55 21.93
N HIS A 985 -19.53 -16.41 21.51
CA HIS A 985 -19.44 -15.20 22.32
C HIS A 985 -20.75 -14.38 22.37
N GLY A 986 -21.72 -14.69 21.50
CA GLY A 986 -23.02 -14.01 21.46
C GLY A 986 -22.97 -12.56 20.96
N LEU A 987 -21.94 -12.21 20.19
CA LEU A 987 -21.75 -10.87 19.61
C LEU A 987 -21.94 -10.95 18.10
N THR A 988 -22.54 -9.92 17.50
CA THR A 988 -22.57 -9.73 16.04
C THR A 988 -21.78 -8.48 15.70
N VAL A 989 -20.79 -8.60 14.81
CA VAL A 989 -19.90 -7.49 14.44
C VAL A 989 -20.02 -7.21 12.94
N LEU A 990 -20.26 -5.95 12.59
CA LEU A 990 -20.12 -5.40 11.26
C LEU A 990 -18.79 -4.63 11.17
N PRO A 991 -17.80 -5.08 10.37
CA PRO A 991 -16.43 -4.57 10.45
C PRO A 991 -16.18 -3.31 9.59
N PHE A 992 -17.16 -2.42 9.41
CA PHE A 992 -17.05 -1.26 8.50
C PHE A 992 -16.42 -0.04 9.18
N PHE A 993 -15.17 -0.15 9.63
CA PHE A 993 -14.48 0.95 10.30
C PHE A 993 -14.13 2.09 9.34
N SER A 994 -13.96 1.76 8.06
CA SER A 994 -13.53 2.69 7.02
C SER A 994 -14.55 2.76 5.87
N GLY A 995 -15.83 2.52 6.13
CA GLY A 995 -16.84 2.31 5.10
C GLY A 995 -16.78 0.91 4.48
N GLU A 996 -17.69 0.63 3.55
CA GLU A 996 -17.80 -0.67 2.90
C GLU A 996 -17.66 -0.59 1.37
N ARG A 997 -16.74 -1.38 0.81
CA ARG A 997 -16.71 -1.70 -0.62
C ARG A 997 -17.58 -2.93 -0.90
N SER A 998 -17.04 -4.04 -1.40
CA SER A 998 -17.85 -5.21 -1.65
C SER A 998 -18.42 -5.80 -0.35
N PRO A 999 -19.62 -6.40 -0.37
CA PRO A 999 -20.59 -6.43 -1.46
C PRO A 999 -21.54 -5.21 -1.53
N GLY A 1000 -21.65 -4.39 -0.48
CA GLY A 1000 -22.68 -3.34 -0.39
C GLY A 1000 -22.35 -2.02 -1.09
N TYR A 1001 -21.07 -1.70 -1.25
CA TYR A 1001 -20.54 -0.42 -1.75
C TYR A 1001 -21.14 0.79 -1.04
N ASN A 1002 -21.27 0.66 0.28
CA ASN A 1002 -21.78 1.69 1.16
C ASN A 1002 -20.62 2.37 1.89
N ASP A 1003 -20.19 3.48 1.32
CA ASP A 1003 -19.15 4.35 1.83
C ASP A 1003 -19.44 4.93 3.22
N ASP A 1004 -20.72 5.15 3.54
CA ASP A 1004 -21.18 5.68 4.83
C ASP A 1004 -21.41 4.57 5.88
N ALA A 1005 -21.13 3.31 5.53
CA ALA A 1005 -21.27 2.21 6.46
C ALA A 1005 -20.32 2.37 7.65
N THR A 1006 -20.84 2.17 8.86
CA THR A 1006 -20.09 2.29 10.11
C THR A 1006 -19.97 0.96 10.83
N ALA A 1007 -18.89 0.77 11.57
CA ALA A 1007 -18.69 -0.44 12.33
C ALA A 1007 -19.75 -0.56 13.44
N CYS A 1008 -20.30 -1.75 13.62
CA CYS A 1008 -21.30 -2.04 14.65
C CYS A 1008 -20.88 -3.27 15.46
N ILE A 1009 -21.03 -3.20 16.78
CA ILE A 1009 -20.85 -4.34 17.69
C ILE A 1009 -22.15 -4.48 18.49
N PHE A 1010 -22.94 -5.49 18.14
CA PHE A 1010 -24.22 -5.78 18.78
C PHE A 1010 -24.10 -6.95 19.77
N GLY A 1011 -24.83 -6.88 20.88
CA GLY A 1011 -24.88 -7.95 21.90
C GLY A 1011 -23.95 -7.75 23.11
N LEU A 1012 -23.34 -6.58 23.28
CA LEU A 1012 -22.47 -6.29 24.44
C LEU A 1012 -23.24 -6.37 25.76
N ARG A 1013 -22.63 -7.01 26.75
CA ARG A 1013 -23.10 -7.11 28.14
C ARG A 1013 -21.98 -6.70 29.08
N ARG A 1014 -22.33 -6.43 30.35
CA ARG A 1014 -21.31 -6.19 31.40
C ARG A 1014 -20.33 -7.36 31.56
N SER A 1015 -20.77 -8.58 31.22
CA SER A 1015 -19.96 -9.79 31.24
C SER A 1015 -19.07 -9.97 30.00
N THR A 1016 -19.17 -9.10 28.99
CA THR A 1016 -18.38 -9.24 27.75
C THR A 1016 -16.90 -9.01 28.03
N THR A 1017 -16.06 -9.93 27.57
CA THR A 1017 -14.61 -9.92 27.82
C THR A 1017 -13.80 -9.48 26.59
N ARG A 1018 -12.53 -9.11 26.80
CA ARG A 1018 -11.61 -8.72 25.71
C ARG A 1018 -11.39 -9.85 24.69
N PRO A 1019 -11.16 -11.12 25.08
CA PRO A 1019 -11.05 -12.22 24.13
C PRO A 1019 -12.30 -12.42 23.26
N GLN A 1020 -13.50 -12.18 23.82
CA GLN A 1020 -14.76 -12.26 23.05
C GLN A 1020 -14.82 -11.20 21.95
N LEU A 1021 -14.38 -9.97 22.23
CA LEU A 1021 -14.29 -8.90 21.23
C LEU A 1021 -13.29 -9.23 20.13
N VAL A 1022 -12.12 -9.77 20.50
CA VAL A 1022 -11.09 -10.20 19.53
C VAL A 1022 -11.61 -11.33 18.65
N ARG A 1023 -12.20 -12.37 19.24
CA ARG A 1023 -12.81 -13.50 18.53
C ARG A 1023 -13.87 -13.02 17.54
N ALA A 1024 -14.83 -12.22 18.00
CA ALA A 1024 -15.92 -11.70 17.18
C ALA A 1024 -15.41 -10.82 16.02
N GLY A 1025 -14.39 -9.99 16.26
CA GLY A 1025 -13.78 -9.15 15.23
C GLY A 1025 -13.11 -9.96 14.12
N LEU A 1026 -12.31 -10.98 14.47
CA LEU A 1026 -11.66 -11.85 13.49
C LEU A 1026 -12.67 -12.65 12.65
N GLU A 1027 -13.69 -13.19 13.31
CA GLU A 1027 -14.77 -13.93 12.67
C GLU A 1027 -15.56 -13.03 11.72
N SER A 1028 -15.85 -11.79 12.11
CA SER A 1028 -16.63 -10.86 11.28
C SER A 1028 -16.04 -10.61 9.89
N VAL A 1029 -14.72 -10.56 9.77
CA VAL A 1029 -14.02 -10.37 8.47
C VAL A 1029 -14.16 -11.62 7.60
N CYS A 1030 -13.96 -12.81 8.18
CA CYS A 1030 -14.13 -14.09 7.48
C CYS A 1030 -15.58 -14.29 7.01
N LEU A 1031 -16.56 -13.92 7.83
CA LEU A 1031 -17.98 -13.99 7.46
C LEU A 1031 -18.29 -13.07 6.26
N ARG A 1032 -17.73 -11.85 6.21
CA ARG A 1032 -17.86 -10.99 5.02
C ARG A 1032 -17.17 -11.56 3.79
N LEU A 1033 -15.99 -12.16 3.93
CA LEU A 1033 -15.32 -12.87 2.84
C LEU A 1033 -16.15 -14.06 2.34
N ALA A 1034 -16.82 -14.79 3.23
CA ALA A 1034 -17.72 -15.87 2.86
C ALA A 1034 -18.89 -15.39 2.00
N VAL A 1035 -19.46 -14.21 2.30
CA VAL A 1035 -20.48 -13.60 1.42
C VAL A 1035 -19.93 -13.32 0.03
N ILE A 1036 -18.72 -12.78 -0.08
CA ILE A 1036 -18.10 -12.51 -1.39
C ILE A 1036 -17.88 -13.81 -2.17
N VAL A 1037 -17.40 -14.86 -1.50
CA VAL A 1037 -17.20 -16.18 -2.13
C VAL A 1037 -18.54 -16.81 -2.54
N ASP A 1038 -19.58 -16.67 -1.74
CA ASP A 1038 -20.93 -17.15 -2.09
C ASP A 1038 -21.48 -16.44 -3.33
N LEU A 1039 -21.29 -15.12 -3.47
CA LEU A 1039 -21.71 -14.37 -4.67
C LEU A 1039 -20.99 -14.81 -5.96
N MET A 1040 -19.81 -15.43 -5.84
CA MET A 1040 -19.12 -16.03 -6.99
C MET A 1040 -19.78 -17.33 -7.43
N LYS A 1041 -20.55 -18.00 -6.56
CA LYS A 1041 -21.26 -19.24 -6.87
C LYS A 1041 -22.42 -19.00 -7.82
N ASP A 1042 -23.11 -17.86 -7.76
CA ASP A 1042 -24.28 -17.56 -8.64
C ASP A 1042 -23.98 -17.61 -10.15
N LEU A 1043 -22.71 -17.73 -10.53
CA LEU A 1043 -22.25 -17.96 -11.89
C LEU A 1043 -22.32 -19.43 -12.34
N THR A 1044 -22.48 -20.39 -11.42
CA THR A 1044 -22.70 -21.83 -11.68
C THR A 1044 -24.09 -22.09 -12.26
N ASP A 1045 -25.10 -21.35 -11.81
CA ASP A 1045 -26.49 -21.76 -11.93
C ASP A 1045 -27.23 -21.20 -13.14
N GLY A 1046 -26.49 -20.72 -14.15
CA GLY A 1046 -26.97 -20.18 -15.43
C GLY A 1046 -28.47 -20.39 -15.67
N GLY A 1047 -29.26 -19.37 -15.31
CA GLY A 1047 -30.70 -19.21 -15.49
C GLY A 1047 -31.52 -20.46 -15.82
N SER A 1048 -32.02 -21.16 -14.81
CA SER A 1048 -33.31 -21.87 -14.94
C SER A 1048 -34.39 -21.04 -14.23
N MET A 1049 -34.98 -20.09 -14.96
CA MET A 1049 -36.38 -19.74 -14.68
C MET A 1049 -37.18 -21.02 -14.95
N LYS A 1050 -37.78 -21.58 -13.90
CA LYS A 1050 -38.72 -22.71 -13.99
C LYS A 1050 -39.91 -22.32 -14.89
N GLY A 1051 -39.81 -22.64 -16.18
CA GLY A 1051 -40.92 -22.75 -17.11
C GLY A 1051 -41.10 -24.23 -17.44
N SER A 1052 -42.19 -24.82 -16.98
CA SER A 1052 -42.58 -26.19 -17.29
C SER A 1052 -42.81 -26.39 -18.78
N SER A 1053 -41.99 -27.20 -19.46
CA SER A 1053 -42.46 -28.18 -20.45
C SER A 1053 -41.32 -29.09 -20.90
N SER A 1054 -41.66 -30.37 -21.00
CA SER A 1054 -40.85 -31.48 -21.50
C SER A 1054 -40.69 -31.41 -23.02
N ASN A 1055 -39.45 -31.48 -23.54
CA ASN A 1055 -39.11 -32.43 -24.59
C ASN A 1055 -37.59 -32.52 -24.87
N GLU A 1056 -37.23 -33.66 -25.44
CA GLU A 1056 -35.91 -34.26 -25.56
C GLU A 1056 -35.03 -33.70 -26.70
N HIS A 1057 -33.71 -33.92 -26.53
CA HIS A 1057 -32.63 -33.98 -27.55
C HIS A 1057 -32.27 -32.71 -28.35
N GLU A 1058 -31.19 -32.02 -27.96
CA GLU A 1058 -30.33 -31.21 -28.85
C GLU A 1058 -28.85 -31.16 -28.36
N PRO A 1059 -27.88 -30.95 -29.29
CA PRO A 1059 -26.46 -31.28 -29.11
C PRO A 1059 -25.65 -30.24 -28.34
N GLU A 1060 -24.49 -30.66 -27.82
CA GLU A 1060 -23.55 -29.92 -26.97
C GLU A 1060 -23.23 -28.48 -27.45
N THR A 1061 -23.92 -27.49 -26.88
CA THR A 1061 -23.58 -26.06 -27.00
C THR A 1061 -22.68 -25.60 -25.85
N PHE A 1062 -21.44 -25.23 -26.17
CA PHE A 1062 -20.52 -24.57 -25.23
C PHE A 1062 -21.02 -23.16 -24.88
N SER A 1063 -21.32 -22.92 -23.60
CA SER A 1063 -21.57 -21.61 -23.02
C SER A 1063 -20.43 -21.23 -22.06
N ALA A 1064 -20.17 -19.93 -21.87
CA ALA A 1064 -19.30 -19.43 -20.80
C ALA A 1064 -19.77 -19.89 -19.40
N GLY A 1065 -21.01 -20.38 -19.27
CA GLY A 1065 -21.57 -20.98 -18.06
C GLY A 1065 -21.11 -22.42 -17.78
N ALA A 1066 -20.46 -23.12 -18.73
CA ALA A 1066 -19.93 -24.46 -18.49
C ALA A 1066 -18.70 -24.47 -17.56
N LEU A 1067 -17.99 -23.34 -17.41
CA LEU A 1067 -16.75 -23.25 -16.64
C LEU A 1067 -16.94 -22.87 -15.16
N VAL A 1068 -18.10 -22.33 -14.79
CA VAL A 1068 -18.32 -21.87 -13.41
C VAL A 1068 -19.07 -22.90 -12.56
N ARG A 1069 -19.81 -23.83 -13.19
CA ARG A 1069 -20.61 -24.91 -12.54
C ARG A 1069 -19.88 -25.79 -11.53
N ASP A 1070 -18.56 -25.89 -11.60
CA ASP A 1070 -17.77 -26.84 -10.83
C ASP A 1070 -17.06 -26.23 -9.59
N HIS A 1071 -17.39 -25.00 -9.20
CA HIS A 1071 -16.74 -24.33 -8.07
C HIS A 1071 -17.27 -24.72 -6.68
N GLU A 1072 -18.19 -25.68 -6.52
CA GLU A 1072 -18.65 -26.12 -5.20
C GLU A 1072 -17.53 -26.72 -4.33
N ASP A 1073 -16.54 -27.38 -4.95
CA ASP A 1073 -15.37 -28.00 -4.27
C ASP A 1073 -14.06 -27.22 -4.44
N ALA A 1074 -14.11 -25.98 -4.95
CA ALA A 1074 -12.90 -25.19 -5.23
C ALA A 1074 -12.03 -24.96 -3.97
N GLU A 1075 -10.74 -25.28 -4.08
CA GLU A 1075 -9.73 -25.06 -3.04
C GLU A 1075 -9.46 -23.55 -2.90
N VAL A 1076 -9.36 -23.09 -1.65
CA VAL A 1076 -9.09 -21.68 -1.33
C VAL A 1076 -7.61 -21.51 -1.01
N VAL A 1077 -6.91 -20.66 -1.77
CA VAL A 1077 -5.51 -20.32 -1.52
C VAL A 1077 -5.44 -18.97 -0.82
N THR A 1078 -4.86 -18.95 0.37
CA THR A 1078 -4.72 -17.74 1.19
C THR A 1078 -3.34 -17.12 1.07
N SER A 1079 -3.29 -15.79 0.99
CA SER A 1079 -2.07 -14.99 0.93
C SER A 1079 -2.18 -13.70 1.74
N GLY A 1080 -1.06 -12.99 1.90
CA GLY A 1080 -1.00 -11.72 2.63
C GLY A 1080 -0.61 -11.85 4.11
N ASN A 1081 -0.09 -10.75 4.66
CA ASN A 1081 0.56 -10.73 5.97
C ASN A 1081 -0.36 -11.15 7.13
N ALA A 1082 -1.66 -10.84 7.07
CA ALA A 1082 -2.58 -11.16 8.16
C ALA A 1082 -2.80 -12.68 8.28
N PHE A 1083 -3.04 -13.37 7.15
CA PHE A 1083 -3.08 -14.83 7.16
C PHE A 1083 -1.72 -15.41 7.48
N ALA A 1084 -0.63 -14.92 6.89
CA ALA A 1084 0.73 -15.42 7.17
C ALA A 1084 1.06 -15.40 8.68
N ALA A 1085 0.64 -14.35 9.39
CA ALA A 1085 0.86 -14.20 10.82
C ALA A 1085 -0.05 -15.06 11.71
N SER A 1086 -1.25 -15.45 11.25
CA SER A 1086 -2.24 -16.17 12.07
C SER A 1086 -2.79 -17.44 11.37
N PRO A 1087 -2.33 -18.64 11.77
CA PRO A 1087 -2.95 -19.90 11.37
C PRO A 1087 -4.41 -20.01 11.81
N PHE A 1088 -4.75 -19.43 12.96
CA PHE A 1088 -6.11 -19.42 13.45
C PHE A 1088 -7.06 -18.69 12.51
N TRP A 1089 -6.66 -17.56 11.92
CA TRP A 1089 -7.52 -16.85 10.99
C TRP A 1089 -7.78 -17.64 9.69
N ARG A 1090 -6.79 -18.42 9.23
CA ARG A 1090 -7.00 -19.38 8.13
C ARG A 1090 -7.97 -20.49 8.52
N LYS A 1091 -7.90 -20.98 9.77
CA LYS A 1091 -8.86 -21.96 10.29
C LYS A 1091 -10.28 -21.39 10.31
N ILE A 1092 -10.48 -20.19 10.85
CA ILE A 1092 -11.78 -19.50 10.83
C ILE A 1092 -12.28 -19.37 9.39
N LEU A 1093 -11.43 -18.96 8.46
CA LEU A 1093 -11.82 -18.85 7.05
C LEU A 1093 -12.28 -20.20 6.49
N ALA A 1094 -11.51 -21.27 6.70
CA ALA A 1094 -11.85 -22.63 6.26
C ALA A 1094 -13.20 -23.07 6.80
N ASP A 1095 -13.37 -22.93 8.12
CA ASP A 1095 -14.59 -23.27 8.83
C ASP A 1095 -15.75 -22.41 8.35
N SER A 1096 -15.57 -21.10 8.10
CA SER A 1096 -16.64 -20.21 7.62
C SER A 1096 -17.09 -20.49 6.18
N LEU A 1097 -16.17 -20.94 5.32
CA LEU A 1097 -16.44 -21.26 3.93
C LEU A 1097 -16.95 -22.70 3.72
N GLY A 1098 -16.72 -23.59 4.69
CA GLY A 1098 -16.93 -25.03 4.51
C GLY A 1098 -15.99 -25.62 3.47
N ARG A 1099 -14.78 -25.06 3.32
CA ARG A 1099 -13.83 -25.41 2.24
C ARG A 1099 -12.41 -25.55 2.75
N THR A 1100 -11.64 -26.39 2.07
CA THR A 1100 -10.21 -26.53 2.35
C THR A 1100 -9.48 -25.23 2.00
N VAL A 1101 -8.75 -24.70 2.98
CA VAL A 1101 -7.92 -23.50 2.85
C VAL A 1101 -6.45 -23.90 2.93
N ARG A 1102 -5.68 -23.52 1.92
CA ARG A 1102 -4.23 -23.69 1.87
C ARG A 1102 -3.53 -22.34 1.98
N ALA A 1103 -2.46 -22.27 2.76
CA ALA A 1103 -1.55 -21.12 2.71
C ALA A 1103 -0.71 -21.17 1.42
N SER A 1104 -0.64 -20.06 0.70
CA SER A 1104 0.30 -19.87 -0.40
C SER A 1104 1.73 -20.18 0.06
N GLY A 1105 2.48 -20.90 -0.77
CA GLY A 1105 3.90 -21.19 -0.55
C GLY A 1105 4.84 -20.09 -1.05
N ALA A 1106 4.29 -19.06 -1.71
CA ALA A 1106 5.06 -17.95 -2.24
C ALA A 1106 5.40 -16.94 -1.15
N THR A 1107 6.60 -16.36 -1.23
CA THR A 1107 7.01 -15.28 -0.32
C THR A 1107 6.35 -13.95 -0.68
N GLU A 1108 6.06 -13.74 -1.98
CA GLU A 1108 5.47 -12.53 -2.56
C GLU A 1108 4.59 -12.92 -3.76
N GLU A 1109 3.27 -13.02 -3.58
CA GLU A 1109 2.35 -13.50 -4.62
C GLU A 1109 2.20 -12.50 -5.77
N THR A 1110 2.07 -11.21 -5.48
CA THR A 1110 1.92 -10.19 -6.54
C THR A 1110 3.11 -10.20 -7.50
N SER A 1111 4.33 -10.17 -6.95
CA SER A 1111 5.56 -10.25 -7.74
C SER A 1111 5.69 -11.58 -8.48
N LEU A 1112 5.30 -12.69 -7.86
CA LEU A 1112 5.29 -14.00 -8.51
C LEU A 1112 4.29 -14.06 -9.67
N GLY A 1113 3.10 -13.48 -9.55
CA GLY A 1113 2.11 -13.43 -10.62
C GLY A 1113 2.56 -12.63 -11.83
N VAL A 1114 3.26 -11.51 -11.61
CA VAL A 1114 3.94 -10.77 -12.68
C VAL A 1114 4.97 -11.68 -13.36
N ALA A 1115 5.81 -12.39 -12.58
CA ALA A 1115 6.79 -13.32 -13.14
C ALA A 1115 6.14 -14.48 -13.92
N VAL A 1116 4.99 -15.00 -13.48
CA VAL A 1116 4.23 -16.05 -14.18
C VAL A 1116 3.76 -15.58 -15.55
N ILE A 1117 3.21 -14.36 -15.65
CA ILE A 1117 2.83 -13.78 -16.94
C ILE A 1117 4.04 -13.55 -17.83
N LEU A 1118 5.11 -12.95 -17.30
CA LEU A 1118 6.33 -12.71 -18.08
C LEU A 1118 6.91 -14.03 -18.61
N SER A 1119 6.99 -15.07 -17.79
CA SER A 1119 7.49 -16.39 -18.20
C SER A 1119 6.61 -17.04 -19.29
N SER A 1120 5.29 -16.86 -19.20
CA SER A 1120 4.34 -17.36 -20.19
C SER A 1120 4.53 -16.68 -21.55
N LEU A 1121 4.67 -15.34 -21.56
CA LEU A 1121 4.92 -14.55 -22.77
C LEU A 1121 6.27 -14.91 -23.42
N GLU A 1122 7.30 -15.14 -22.62
CA GLU A 1122 8.62 -15.56 -23.13
C GLU A 1122 8.58 -16.98 -23.71
N SER A 1123 7.83 -17.88 -23.09
CA SER A 1123 7.63 -19.25 -23.58
C SER A 1123 6.84 -19.27 -24.89
N GLU A 1124 5.84 -18.40 -25.04
CA GLU A 1124 5.09 -18.23 -26.29
C GLU A 1124 5.96 -17.62 -27.40
N ALA A 1125 6.75 -16.59 -27.10
CA ALA A 1125 7.68 -16.00 -28.06
C ALA A 1125 8.71 -17.01 -28.58
N LEU A 1126 9.21 -17.90 -27.70
CA LEU A 1126 10.09 -19.00 -28.10
C LEU A 1126 9.38 -20.01 -29.01
N ARG A 1127 8.12 -20.38 -28.71
CA ARG A 1127 7.30 -21.27 -29.56
C ARG A 1127 7.06 -20.65 -30.94
N GLN A 1128 6.69 -19.38 -31.01
CA GLN A 1128 6.47 -18.65 -32.26
C GLN A 1128 7.77 -18.52 -33.08
N ALA A 1129 8.91 -18.25 -32.43
CA ALA A 1129 10.22 -18.20 -33.08
C ALA A 1129 10.68 -19.57 -33.61
N SER A 1130 10.28 -20.68 -32.97
CA SER A 1130 10.54 -22.05 -33.47
C SER A 1130 9.62 -22.51 -34.61
N ALA A 1131 8.53 -21.79 -34.88
CA ALA A 1131 7.54 -22.15 -35.88
C ALA A 1131 7.81 -21.57 -37.30
N VAL A 1132 9.00 -21.03 -37.56
CA VAL A 1132 9.42 -20.57 -38.89
C VAL A 1132 9.70 -21.79 -39.79
N PRO A 1133 9.03 -21.95 -40.95
CA PRO A 1133 9.33 -23.05 -41.87
C PRO A 1133 10.60 -22.73 -42.66
N GLY A 1134 11.72 -23.36 -42.30
CA GLY A 1134 12.98 -23.15 -43.00
C GLY A 1134 14.20 -23.84 -42.40
N SER A 1135 14.37 -25.11 -42.78
CA SER A 1135 15.63 -25.87 -42.82
C SER A 1135 16.32 -26.34 -41.52
N LEU A 1136 16.47 -27.67 -41.44
CA LEU A 1136 17.60 -28.42 -40.86
C LEU A 1136 17.89 -28.24 -39.36
N LEU A 1137 16.94 -28.57 -38.48
CA LEU A 1137 17.26 -29.03 -37.11
C LEU A 1137 16.12 -29.83 -36.42
N ALA A 1138 15.19 -30.39 -37.19
CA ALA A 1138 14.15 -31.28 -36.67
C ALA A 1138 14.56 -32.74 -36.81
N ALA A 1139 15.50 -33.20 -35.99
CA ALA A 1139 15.81 -34.63 -35.85
C ALA A 1139 16.41 -35.02 -34.48
N GLY A 1140 16.32 -34.18 -33.44
CA GLY A 1140 17.05 -34.41 -32.18
C GLY A 1140 16.27 -34.36 -30.88
N LEU A 1141 14.96 -34.06 -30.88
CA LEU A 1141 14.23 -33.77 -29.62
C LEU A 1141 12.90 -34.53 -29.47
N ALA A 1142 12.74 -35.66 -30.16
CA ALA A 1142 11.58 -36.53 -30.04
C ALA A 1142 11.97 -37.93 -29.51
N THR A 1143 12.80 -38.00 -28.48
CA THR A 1143 13.00 -39.23 -27.68
C THR A 1143 13.43 -38.87 -26.26
N ALA A 1144 12.47 -38.55 -25.41
CA ALA A 1144 12.60 -38.68 -23.97
C ALA A 1144 11.21 -38.93 -23.39
N GLY A 1145 10.68 -40.12 -23.71
CA GLY A 1145 9.56 -40.70 -23.01
C GLY A 1145 9.94 -41.01 -21.56
N GLU A 1146 8.93 -40.87 -20.70
CA GLU A 1146 8.66 -41.74 -19.55
C GLU A 1146 9.86 -42.50 -18.97
N THR A 1147 10.52 -41.89 -17.99
CA THR A 1147 11.24 -42.64 -16.97
C THR A 1147 10.65 -42.33 -15.61
N ARG A 1148 9.79 -43.23 -15.12
CA ARG A 1148 9.57 -43.44 -13.68
C ARG A 1148 10.91 -43.85 -13.08
N SER A 1149 11.62 -42.91 -12.45
CA SER A 1149 12.77 -43.22 -11.60
C SER A 1149 12.47 -42.79 -10.17
N SER A 1150 12.45 -43.77 -9.28
CA SER A 1150 12.55 -43.64 -7.84
C SER A 1150 13.83 -42.91 -7.45
N SER A 1151 13.72 -41.62 -7.17
CA SER A 1151 14.74 -40.84 -6.46
C SER A 1151 14.03 -39.87 -5.52
N GLN A 1152 13.48 -40.44 -4.44
CA GLN A 1152 13.41 -39.74 -3.15
C GLN A 1152 14.82 -39.35 -2.73
N GLU A 1153 14.96 -38.22 -2.04
CA GLU A 1153 16.23 -37.68 -1.48
C GLU A 1153 17.08 -36.78 -2.39
N ASN A 1154 16.52 -35.64 -2.80
CA ASN A 1154 17.13 -34.30 -2.61
C ASN A 1154 16.23 -33.20 -3.21
N ARG A 1155 14.96 -33.16 -2.79
CA ARG A 1155 14.16 -31.95 -2.91
C ARG A 1155 14.54 -31.07 -1.72
N THR A 1156 15.05 -29.86 -1.97
CA THR A 1156 14.85 -28.76 -1.02
C THR A 1156 13.36 -28.74 -0.71
N ALA A 1157 13.00 -29.10 0.52
CA ALA A 1157 11.61 -29.27 0.92
C ALA A 1157 10.82 -28.02 0.51
N PRO A 1158 9.71 -28.14 -0.25
CA PRO A 1158 8.76 -27.03 -0.31
C PRO A 1158 8.34 -26.79 1.14
N ALA A 1159 8.34 -25.52 1.57
CA ALA A 1159 7.81 -25.15 2.87
C ALA A 1159 6.47 -25.89 3.06
N VAL A 1160 6.32 -26.60 4.18
CA VAL A 1160 5.08 -27.31 4.52
C VAL A 1160 3.96 -26.28 4.45
N THR A 1161 3.18 -26.29 3.36
CA THR A 1161 2.06 -25.37 3.20
C THR A 1161 1.01 -25.81 4.21
N ALA A 1162 0.72 -24.93 5.18
CA ALA A 1162 -0.31 -25.21 6.17
C ALA A 1162 -1.66 -25.35 5.44
N VAL A 1163 -2.28 -26.52 5.59
CA VAL A 1163 -3.61 -26.83 5.05
C VAL A 1163 -4.57 -26.94 6.22
N HIS A 1164 -5.71 -26.28 6.11
CA HIS A 1164 -6.82 -26.37 7.05
C HIS A 1164 -8.04 -26.94 6.32
N THR A 1165 -8.53 -28.07 6.80
CA THR A 1165 -9.80 -28.65 6.37
C THR A 1165 -10.92 -28.14 7.29
N PRO A 1166 -12.10 -27.82 6.74
CA PRO A 1166 -13.22 -27.30 7.52
C PRO A 1166 -13.77 -28.36 8.49
N ASP A 1167 -14.28 -27.92 9.64
CA ASP A 1167 -15.07 -28.73 10.55
C ASP A 1167 -16.58 -28.48 10.38
N ASP A 1168 -17.38 -29.53 10.21
CA ASP A 1168 -18.83 -29.43 9.90
C ASP A 1168 -19.66 -28.75 11.00
N ALA A 1169 -19.26 -28.90 12.27
CA ALA A 1169 -19.94 -28.24 13.38
C ALA A 1169 -19.62 -26.75 13.41
N SER A 1170 -18.33 -26.42 13.21
CA SER A 1170 -17.84 -25.04 13.10
C SER A 1170 -18.43 -24.31 11.90
N PHE A 1171 -18.54 -24.99 10.76
CA PHE A 1171 -19.17 -24.44 9.56
C PHE A 1171 -20.65 -24.09 9.80
N ARG A 1172 -21.42 -24.99 10.42
CA ARG A 1172 -22.82 -24.70 10.76
C ARG A 1172 -22.95 -23.49 11.68
N ALA A 1173 -22.12 -23.41 12.72
CA ALA A 1173 -22.11 -22.25 13.63
C ALA A 1173 -21.77 -20.94 12.89
N TYR A 1174 -20.79 -20.95 12.00
CA TYR A 1174 -20.43 -19.77 11.21
C TYR A 1174 -21.45 -19.40 10.15
N ARG A 1175 -22.16 -20.37 9.55
CA ARG A 1175 -23.29 -20.09 8.65
C ARG A 1175 -24.39 -19.32 9.36
N GLU A 1176 -24.75 -19.75 10.57
CA GLU A 1176 -25.77 -19.06 11.38
C GLU A 1176 -25.30 -17.66 11.81
N ALA A 1177 -24.05 -17.52 12.24
CA ALA A 1177 -23.45 -16.23 12.57
C ALA A 1177 -23.36 -15.28 11.35
N GLY A 1178 -23.05 -15.81 10.17
CA GLY A 1178 -23.04 -15.07 8.91
C GLY A 1178 -24.43 -14.55 8.53
N LEU A 1179 -25.47 -15.36 8.70
CA LEU A 1179 -26.86 -14.93 8.51
C LEU A 1179 -27.25 -13.84 9.51
N ALA A 1180 -26.85 -13.95 10.78
CA ALA A 1180 -27.06 -12.90 11.78
C ALA A 1180 -26.33 -11.60 11.40
N GLN A 1181 -25.09 -11.68 10.89
CA GLN A 1181 -24.35 -10.54 10.38
C GLN A 1181 -25.06 -9.87 9.20
N GLN A 1182 -25.61 -10.64 8.26
CA GLN A 1182 -26.38 -10.10 7.14
C GLN A 1182 -27.70 -9.45 7.59
N ARG A 1183 -28.41 -10.04 8.56
CA ARG A 1183 -29.62 -9.42 9.15
C ARG A 1183 -29.29 -8.11 9.85
N ALA A 1184 -28.20 -8.06 10.61
CA ALA A 1184 -27.73 -6.84 11.27
C ALA A 1184 -27.35 -5.77 10.23
N TYR A 1185 -26.68 -6.15 9.14
CA TYR A 1185 -26.37 -5.24 8.04
C TYR A 1185 -27.64 -4.56 7.49
N ARG A 1186 -28.64 -5.36 7.13
CA ARG A 1186 -29.93 -4.86 6.62
C ARG A 1186 -30.69 -4.01 7.63
N ALA A 1187 -30.65 -4.39 8.91
CA ALA A 1187 -31.34 -3.64 9.96
C ALA A 1187 -30.72 -2.25 10.19
N VAL A 1188 -29.38 -2.14 10.11
CA VAL A 1188 -28.67 -0.88 10.38
C VAL A 1188 -28.65 0.05 9.17
N PHE A 1189 -28.39 -0.49 7.97
CA PHE A 1189 -28.20 0.31 6.77
C PHE A 1189 -29.38 0.26 5.79
N GLY A 1190 -30.41 -0.53 6.09
CA GLY A 1190 -31.53 -0.78 5.17
C GLY A 1190 -31.12 -1.61 3.94
N ASP A 1191 -32.07 -1.81 3.02
CA ASP A 1191 -31.78 -2.26 1.66
C ASP A 1191 -31.22 -1.09 0.84
N ALA A 1192 -30.15 -0.44 1.32
CA ALA A 1192 -29.52 0.71 0.67
C ALA A 1192 -28.98 0.40 -0.74
N ALA A 1193 -28.91 -0.87 -1.12
CA ALA A 1193 -28.90 -1.31 -2.50
C ALA A 1193 -30.25 -1.97 -2.77
N GLY A 1194 -31.16 -1.33 -3.51
CA GLY A 1194 -32.49 -1.86 -3.79
C GLY A 1194 -32.47 -3.25 -4.44
N ASP A 1195 -32.43 -4.30 -3.62
CA ASP A 1195 -32.51 -5.69 -4.08
C ASP A 1195 -33.08 -6.65 -3.01
N PRO A 1196 -34.25 -7.27 -3.28
CA PRO A 1196 -34.86 -8.33 -2.47
C PRO A 1196 -34.14 -9.70 -2.55
N HIS A 1197 -32.99 -9.83 -3.23
CA HIS A 1197 -32.37 -11.12 -3.57
C HIS A 1197 -31.01 -11.47 -2.93
N LEU A 1198 -30.56 -10.92 -1.78
CA LEU A 1198 -29.58 -11.73 -1.02
C LEU A 1198 -30.27 -13.04 -0.61
N PRO A 1199 -29.69 -14.22 -0.87
CA PRO A 1199 -30.36 -15.50 -0.72
C PRO A 1199 -30.97 -15.64 0.68
N VAL A 1200 -32.31 -15.62 0.72
CA VAL A 1200 -33.10 -15.98 1.88
C VAL A 1200 -33.37 -17.46 1.74
N GLU A 1201 -32.73 -18.30 2.56
CA GLU A 1201 -33.39 -19.55 2.90
C GLU A 1201 -34.58 -19.20 3.79
N PRO A 1202 -35.81 -19.61 3.43
CA PRO A 1202 -36.99 -19.36 4.24
C PRO A 1202 -36.98 -20.32 5.43
N THR A 1203 -36.21 -20.01 6.47
CA THR A 1203 -36.42 -20.65 7.77
C THR A 1203 -37.46 -19.85 8.53
N GLY A 1204 -38.69 -20.34 8.44
CA GLY A 1204 -39.82 -19.84 9.20
C GLY A 1204 -39.58 -20.03 10.69
N THR A 1205 -39.08 -18.99 11.34
CA THR A 1205 -39.22 -18.76 12.77
C THR A 1205 -39.04 -17.27 13.02
N THR A 1206 -40.15 -16.54 12.94
CA THR A 1206 -40.31 -15.26 13.65
C THR A 1206 -40.12 -15.52 15.14
N ILE A 1207 -39.11 -14.89 15.73
CA ILE A 1207 -39.03 -14.69 17.18
C ILE A 1207 -38.89 -13.18 17.37
N ASP A 1208 -39.88 -12.63 18.09
CA ASP A 1208 -40.03 -11.25 18.58
C ASP A 1208 -38.77 -10.71 19.29
#